data_AF-A0A258JXK1-F1
#
_entry.id   AF-A0A258JXK1-F1
#
_cell.length_a   1.000
_cell.length_b   1.000
_cell.length_c   1.000
_cell.angle_alpha   90.00
_cell.angle_beta   90.00
_cell.angle_gamma   90.00
#
_symmetry.space_group_name_H-M   'P 1'
#
loop_
_entity.id
_entity.type
_entity.pdbx_description
1 polymer ?
#
loop_
_entity_poly.entity_id
_entity_poly.type
_entity_poly.pdbx_seq_one_letter_code
_entity_poly.pdbx_strand_id
1 'polypeptide(L)'
;MKKTISFFAVLFFTAISLGCFAQSNAKEGNVKNELRAPAYPLINIDTYTSGWSMTDNLYDSSVKHWTGKDFPLVGALRVDGVVYRFMGTEDVPLKPIIGMGASEEWIGSYTFQTPEKNWTSPSYDANNWKQGKGAFGTKGESNVKTLWETEDIWVRREITLKENYTNKKLYLKYSHDDDTEIFINGLEVVNTGNDCKKNVVIEIPLNVAKTLKKGKNIITAHCKNRVGGGLLDFGINVEVPIMRHLKTTAVQKSVDVQATQTHYKFACGNVDLDLTFMAPLLMNNLNLISRPVNYIDYTVTSKDGKTHDVAIYFEAAPNWALDEPSQLSTSTSFEKGNLAYVKTGSVSQKILDKKSDDVRIDWGYFYLSGEKNKVKNAVGNVFELRNSFVKSGNVTLSKQVKNGSIALSESLGKVSKATSGKIMLGYDDIYSLQYFGENLRPYWNDKGNKTIETAFEEANTEYATLKSECNNFDNKLMADAVKSGGKDYAELCVLAYRQSISAHKLVNAPNGELLFMSKENFSGGFINTVDVTYPSAPLYLLYNPELLKGMLNGIYYYSESGKWAKPYPAHDLGTYPVANGQVYGEDMPVEECGNVVILTAAIAKAEGNANYAKKHWNTLKIWADFLSREGFDPANQLCTDDFAGHLARNTNLSMKAIVALGSYVQMANELGDKAEADKYVPIAKEMVRKWMEMAKDGDHYALTFNDKGTWSQKYNLVWDKLLKLNLFPNSVYQTEINYYLTRQNEFGLPLDSRAKYTKSDWIMWTATLSPNQSTFEKFIKPIHSFMDVTTDRVPMSDWYNTDSKKKVGFQARSVVGGYYIKMLEDKFNEKK
;
A
#
# COMPACT_ATOMS: atom_id res chain seq x y z
N MET A 1 31.04 -13.72 75.12
CA MET A 1 30.39 -14.85 74.42
C MET A 1 30.53 -14.61 72.92
N LYS A 2 31.14 -15.57 72.23
CA LYS A 2 31.42 -15.57 70.78
C LYS A 2 30.12 -15.77 69.98
N LYS A 3 30.13 -15.23 68.74
CA LYS A 3 29.42 -15.72 67.54
C LYS A 3 27.89 -15.77 67.59
N THR A 4 27.20 -14.75 67.05
CA THR A 4 26.01 -14.91 66.16
C THR A 4 25.49 -13.56 65.64
N ILE A 5 26.35 -12.75 65.02
CA ILE A 5 25.91 -11.58 64.23
C ILE A 5 26.62 -11.66 62.88
N SER A 6 26.11 -12.49 61.97
CA SER A 6 26.50 -12.42 60.54
C SER A 6 25.74 -13.31 59.56
N PHE A 7 24.79 -14.17 59.98
CA PHE A 7 24.19 -15.13 59.03
C PHE A 7 22.74 -14.83 58.62
N PHE A 8 21.99 -14.02 59.36
CA PHE A 8 20.57 -13.76 59.05
C PHE A 8 20.31 -12.48 58.22
N ALA A 9 21.25 -11.52 58.19
CA ALA A 9 21.10 -10.32 57.35
C ALA A 9 21.50 -10.54 55.89
N VAL A 10 22.33 -11.54 55.59
CA VAL A 10 22.78 -11.84 54.21
C VAL A 10 21.78 -12.73 53.47
N LEU A 11 20.99 -13.55 54.17
CA LEU A 11 19.98 -14.43 53.57
C LEU A 11 18.64 -13.73 53.25
N PHE A 12 18.35 -12.59 53.88
CA PHE A 12 17.14 -11.82 53.56
C PHE A 12 17.34 -10.81 52.41
N PHE A 13 18.59 -10.39 52.15
CA PHE A 13 18.93 -9.54 51.00
C PHE A 13 19.31 -10.32 49.72
N THR A 14 19.56 -11.62 49.82
CA THR A 14 19.69 -12.51 48.64
C THR A 14 18.37 -13.16 48.21
N ALA A 15 17.31 -13.13 49.04
CA ALA A 15 15.98 -13.62 48.66
C ALA A 15 15.08 -12.55 47.99
N ILE A 16 15.44 -11.25 48.10
CA ILE A 16 14.71 -10.14 47.45
C ILE A 16 15.38 -9.70 46.13
N SER A 17 16.58 -10.21 45.83
CA SER A 17 17.30 -9.99 44.55
C SER A 17 17.22 -11.18 43.57
N LEU A 18 16.46 -12.23 43.91
CA LEU A 18 16.20 -13.41 43.07
C LEU A 18 14.72 -13.64 42.74
N GLY A 19 13.84 -12.70 43.13
CA GLY A 19 12.38 -12.75 42.91
C GLY A 19 11.84 -11.90 41.75
N CYS A 20 12.69 -11.16 41.02
CA CYS A 20 12.27 -10.30 39.89
C CYS A 20 12.86 -10.70 38.52
N PHE A 21 13.34 -11.93 38.36
CA PHE A 21 13.76 -12.49 37.07
C PHE A 21 13.13 -13.85 36.77
N ALA A 22 11.89 -14.04 37.24
CA ALA A 22 11.09 -15.20 36.89
C ALA A 22 9.70 -14.74 36.40
N GLN A 23 9.68 -14.01 35.28
CA GLN A 23 8.49 -13.90 34.46
C GLN A 23 8.82 -14.31 33.03
N SER A 24 8.31 -15.52 32.74
CA SER A 24 8.04 -16.09 31.42
C SER A 24 9.19 -16.19 30.43
N ASN A 25 9.91 -17.31 30.49
CA ASN A 25 10.12 -18.13 29.29
C ASN A 25 8.75 -18.64 28.79
N ALA A 26 7.86 -17.72 28.39
CA ALA A 26 6.74 -18.06 27.53
C ALA A 26 7.37 -18.49 26.21
N LYS A 27 7.00 -19.67 25.73
CA LYS A 27 7.48 -20.24 24.47
C LYS A 27 7.60 -19.15 23.40
N GLU A 28 8.83 -18.92 22.94
CA GLU A 28 9.11 -18.17 21.72
C GLU A 28 8.39 -18.85 20.56
N GLY A 29 7.19 -18.37 20.25
CA GLY A 29 6.40 -18.82 19.14
C GLY A 29 5.27 -17.83 18.99
N ASN A 30 5.43 -16.89 18.05
CA ASN A 30 4.35 -15.99 17.70
C ASN A 30 3.09 -16.80 17.40
N VAL A 31 1.92 -16.29 17.79
CA VAL A 31 0.65 -16.89 17.34
C VAL A 31 0.64 -16.75 15.82
N LYS A 32 0.81 -17.88 15.15
CA LYS A 32 0.98 -17.94 13.70
C LYS A 32 -0.24 -17.36 13.00
N ASN A 33 -0.01 -16.46 12.05
CA ASN A 33 -1.02 -16.02 11.10
C ASN A 33 -1.10 -17.04 9.95
N GLU A 34 -2.29 -17.58 9.70
CA GLU A 34 -2.51 -18.58 8.66
C GLU A 34 -3.19 -18.02 7.41
N LEU A 35 -3.60 -16.75 7.43
CA LEU A 35 -4.21 -16.07 6.29
C LEU A 35 -3.23 -16.01 5.11
N ARG A 36 -3.65 -16.52 3.95
CA ARG A 36 -2.93 -16.27 2.70
C ARG A 36 -3.14 -14.82 2.31
N ALA A 37 -2.18 -13.96 2.64
CA ALA A 37 -2.29 -12.55 2.29
C ALA A 37 -2.45 -12.37 0.76
N PRO A 38 -3.31 -11.42 0.31
CA PRO A 38 -3.45 -11.07 -1.09
C PRO A 38 -2.11 -10.53 -1.65
N ALA A 39 -1.35 -9.82 -0.82
CA ALA A 39 0.05 -9.49 -1.05
C ALA A 39 0.80 -9.45 0.29
N TYR A 40 2.01 -10.02 0.31
CA TYR A 40 2.83 -10.08 1.52
C TYR A 40 3.65 -8.80 1.65
N PRO A 41 3.52 -8.02 2.74
CA PRO A 41 4.33 -6.81 2.94
C PRO A 41 5.78 -7.18 3.22
N LEU A 42 6.71 -6.59 2.47
CA LEU A 42 8.14 -6.83 2.64
C LEU A 42 8.83 -5.58 3.18
N ILE A 43 8.76 -4.48 2.42
CA ILE A 43 9.37 -3.20 2.77
C ILE A 43 8.25 -2.18 2.93
N ASN A 44 8.18 -1.47 4.05
CA ASN A 44 7.12 -0.49 4.31
C ASN A 44 7.73 0.75 4.97
N ILE A 45 8.10 1.74 4.16
CA ILE A 45 8.66 3.02 4.64
C ILE A 45 7.59 4.10 4.56
N ASP A 46 7.11 4.36 3.35
CA ASP A 46 6.08 5.35 3.06
C ASP A 46 5.39 5.04 1.72
N THR A 47 4.55 5.97 1.27
CA THR A 47 3.71 5.79 0.11
C THR A 47 4.47 5.74 -1.22
N TYR A 48 5.72 6.18 -1.26
CA TYR A 48 6.56 6.07 -2.45
C TYR A 48 7.50 4.88 -2.39
N THR A 49 7.89 4.48 -1.18
CA THR A 49 8.89 3.45 -0.96
C THR A 49 8.34 2.33 -0.09
N SER A 50 7.42 1.55 -0.66
CA SER A 50 6.95 0.30 -0.07
C SER A 50 6.88 -0.80 -1.13
N GLY A 51 7.27 -2.02 -0.76
CA GLY A 51 7.39 -3.18 -1.64
C GLY A 51 6.71 -4.42 -1.07
N TRP A 52 5.97 -5.13 -1.92
CA TRP A 52 5.21 -6.34 -1.59
C TRP A 52 5.59 -7.51 -2.52
N SER A 53 5.41 -8.73 -2.00
CA SER A 53 5.30 -9.92 -2.84
C SER A 53 3.82 -10.12 -3.22
N MET A 54 3.53 -10.02 -4.51
CA MET A 54 2.21 -10.25 -5.09
C MET A 54 2.00 -11.72 -5.48
N THR A 55 2.81 -12.64 -4.97
CA THR A 55 2.80 -14.07 -5.36
C THR A 55 2.90 -14.96 -4.13
N ASP A 56 2.51 -16.23 -4.27
CA ASP A 56 2.51 -17.15 -3.13
C ASP A 56 3.92 -17.55 -2.72
N ASN A 57 4.85 -17.72 -3.68
CA ASN A 57 6.27 -17.84 -3.39
C ASN A 57 7.02 -16.53 -3.64
N LEU A 58 7.93 -16.19 -2.72
CA LEU A 58 8.72 -14.96 -2.78
C LEU A 58 9.62 -14.85 -4.03
N TYR A 59 9.87 -15.96 -4.71
CA TYR A 59 10.68 -16.04 -5.94
C TYR A 59 9.87 -16.18 -7.23
N ASP A 60 8.54 -16.11 -7.20
CA ASP A 60 7.71 -16.27 -8.41
C ASP A 60 7.60 -14.99 -9.26
N SER A 61 7.80 -13.82 -8.65
CA SER A 61 7.79 -12.52 -9.33
C SER A 61 8.83 -11.56 -8.75
N SER A 62 9.08 -10.44 -9.44
CA SER A 62 9.69 -9.29 -8.80
C SER A 62 8.88 -8.84 -7.58
N VAL A 63 9.56 -8.27 -6.58
CA VAL A 63 8.91 -7.40 -5.59
C VAL A 63 8.30 -6.22 -6.34
N LYS A 64 7.12 -5.79 -5.91
CA LYS A 64 6.34 -4.74 -6.58
C LYS A 64 6.00 -3.63 -5.60
N HIS A 65 6.02 -2.41 -6.11
CA HIS A 65 5.37 -1.29 -5.44
C HIS A 65 3.86 -1.55 -5.33
N TRP A 66 3.15 -0.86 -4.46
CA TRP A 66 1.69 -1.04 -4.34
C TRP A 66 0.95 -0.71 -5.63
N THR A 67 1.56 0.02 -6.57
CA THR A 67 1.03 0.29 -7.91
C THR A 67 1.07 -0.91 -8.85
N GLY A 68 1.76 -1.99 -8.47
CA GLY A 68 2.03 -3.14 -9.34
C GLY A 68 3.28 -2.97 -10.22
N LYS A 69 3.86 -1.75 -10.29
CA LYS A 69 5.13 -1.50 -10.96
C LYS A 69 6.30 -2.18 -10.21
N ASP A 70 7.29 -2.67 -10.94
CA ASP A 70 8.36 -3.48 -10.35
C ASP A 70 9.35 -2.66 -9.51
N PHE A 71 9.67 -3.22 -8.34
CA PHE A 71 10.78 -2.86 -7.46
C PHE A 71 11.72 -4.07 -7.34
N PRO A 72 12.52 -4.39 -8.39
CA PRO A 72 13.32 -5.60 -8.40
C PRO A 72 14.26 -5.64 -7.21
N LEU A 73 14.08 -6.68 -6.40
CA LEU A 73 14.87 -7.03 -5.24
C LEU A 73 15.06 -8.55 -5.28
N VAL A 74 16.30 -9.00 -5.46
CA VAL A 74 16.65 -10.41 -5.65
C VAL A 74 17.48 -10.90 -4.47
N GLY A 75 17.18 -12.10 -4.00
CA GLY A 75 17.89 -12.78 -2.92
C GLY A 75 18.28 -14.20 -3.29
N ALA A 76 19.53 -14.58 -3.03
CA ALA A 76 20.02 -15.94 -3.28
C ALA A 76 20.99 -16.44 -2.21
N LEU A 77 20.98 -17.75 -1.98
CA LEU A 77 21.88 -18.46 -1.06
C LEU A 77 22.73 -19.45 -1.85
N ARG A 78 24.05 -19.36 -1.73
CA ARG A 78 25.00 -20.32 -2.28
C ARG A 78 25.38 -21.32 -1.21
N VAL A 79 25.18 -22.61 -1.47
CA VAL A 79 25.45 -23.73 -0.56
C VAL A 79 26.30 -24.76 -1.30
N ASP A 80 27.54 -24.95 -0.85
CA ASP A 80 28.51 -25.86 -1.46
C ASP A 80 28.68 -25.68 -2.98
N GLY A 81 28.63 -24.42 -3.44
CA GLY A 81 28.75 -24.08 -4.86
C GLY A 81 27.44 -24.05 -5.65
N VAL A 82 26.34 -24.55 -5.08
CA VAL A 82 25.01 -24.51 -5.72
C VAL A 82 24.24 -23.29 -5.23
N VAL A 83 23.64 -22.53 -6.13
CA VAL A 83 22.90 -21.30 -5.79
C VAL A 83 21.40 -21.54 -5.82
N TYR A 84 20.71 -21.14 -4.76
CA TYR A 84 19.28 -21.22 -4.56
C TYR A 84 18.70 -19.81 -4.41
N ARG A 85 17.92 -19.36 -5.39
CA ARG A 85 17.19 -18.08 -5.38
C ARG A 85 15.97 -18.20 -4.48
N PHE A 86 15.88 -17.38 -3.44
CA PHE A 86 14.76 -17.39 -2.49
C PHE A 86 13.83 -16.18 -2.66
N MET A 87 14.26 -15.12 -3.36
CA MET A 87 13.48 -13.89 -3.54
C MET A 87 13.70 -13.25 -4.91
N GLY A 88 12.63 -12.69 -5.49
CA GLY A 88 12.65 -11.90 -6.73
C GLY A 88 12.99 -12.73 -7.97
N THR A 89 12.79 -12.23 -9.18
CA THR A 89 13.08 -12.94 -10.45
C THR A 89 14.25 -12.35 -11.23
N GLU A 90 14.90 -13.16 -12.06
CA GLU A 90 15.85 -12.63 -13.04
C GLU A 90 15.12 -12.16 -14.30
N ASP A 91 15.32 -10.90 -14.66
CA ASP A 91 14.90 -10.38 -15.97
C ASP A 91 15.47 -11.25 -17.10
N VAL A 92 14.64 -11.47 -18.13
CA VAL A 92 15.12 -12.06 -19.37
C VAL A 92 15.91 -10.97 -20.10
N PRO A 93 17.20 -11.12 -20.40
CA PRO A 93 17.90 -10.19 -21.28
C PRO A 93 17.25 -10.25 -22.67
N LEU A 94 16.57 -9.18 -23.05
CA LEU A 94 15.90 -9.07 -24.33
C LEU A 94 16.65 -8.13 -25.26
N LYS A 95 16.87 -8.59 -26.49
CA LYS A 95 17.41 -7.77 -27.57
C LYS A 95 16.30 -7.50 -28.59
N PRO A 96 16.01 -6.24 -28.95
CA PRO A 96 15.08 -5.96 -30.03
C PRO A 96 15.62 -6.50 -31.36
N ILE A 97 14.78 -7.27 -32.05
CA ILE A 97 15.02 -7.71 -33.44
C ILE A 97 14.11 -6.98 -34.42
N ILE A 98 12.97 -6.47 -33.93
CA ILE A 98 12.06 -5.53 -34.56
C ILE A 98 11.68 -4.50 -33.50
N GLY A 99 12.13 -3.26 -33.61
CA GLY A 99 11.91 -2.23 -32.58
C GLY A 99 10.51 -1.61 -32.61
N MET A 100 10.06 -1.10 -31.47
CA MET A 100 8.88 -0.22 -31.33
C MET A 100 9.21 1.20 -31.78
N GLY A 101 8.20 2.06 -32.01
CA GLY A 101 8.35 3.44 -32.51
C GLY A 101 9.26 4.34 -31.67
N ALA A 102 9.33 4.09 -30.36
CA ALA A 102 10.25 4.77 -29.44
C ALA A 102 11.72 4.34 -29.59
N SER A 103 11.97 3.14 -30.12
CA SER A 103 13.33 2.56 -30.28
C SER A 103 13.83 2.53 -31.72
N GLU A 104 12.91 2.38 -32.67
CA GLU A 104 13.17 2.26 -34.11
C GLU A 104 11.96 2.83 -34.85
N GLU A 105 12.19 3.77 -35.77
CA GLU A 105 11.11 4.26 -36.60
C GLU A 105 10.63 3.16 -37.56
N TRP A 106 9.33 2.95 -37.60
CA TRP A 106 8.71 1.97 -38.49
C TRP A 106 7.44 2.53 -39.13
N ILE A 107 7.11 2.01 -40.30
CA ILE A 107 5.93 2.41 -41.09
C ILE A 107 4.94 1.25 -41.09
N GLY A 108 3.69 1.56 -40.77
CA GLY A 108 2.56 0.64 -40.82
C GLY A 108 1.49 1.13 -41.79
N SER A 109 0.84 0.19 -42.46
CA SER A 109 -0.42 0.46 -43.15
C SER A 109 -1.54 0.50 -42.12
N TYR A 110 -2.46 1.45 -42.18
CA TYR A 110 -3.55 1.56 -41.21
C TYR A 110 -4.88 2.04 -41.81
N THR A 111 -5.98 1.68 -41.15
CA THR A 111 -7.34 2.15 -41.44
C THR A 111 -8.10 2.39 -40.13
N PHE A 112 -9.09 3.29 -40.18
CA PHE A 112 -10.06 3.51 -39.10
C PHE A 112 -11.43 2.88 -39.41
N GLN A 113 -11.55 2.24 -40.58
CA GLN A 113 -12.75 1.53 -40.99
C GLN A 113 -12.52 0.03 -40.82
N THR A 114 -13.55 -0.67 -40.33
CA THR A 114 -13.52 -2.11 -40.16
C THR A 114 -13.13 -2.82 -41.46
N PRO A 115 -12.01 -3.56 -41.47
CA PRO A 115 -11.55 -4.23 -42.68
C PRO A 115 -12.25 -5.59 -42.89
N GLU A 116 -11.99 -6.24 -44.02
CA GLU A 116 -12.52 -7.58 -44.31
C GLU A 116 -11.98 -8.62 -43.32
N LYS A 117 -12.71 -9.72 -43.11
CA LYS A 117 -12.42 -10.72 -42.07
C LYS A 117 -11.00 -11.33 -42.10
N ASN A 118 -10.34 -11.34 -43.25
CA ASN A 118 -8.99 -11.91 -43.44
C ASN A 118 -7.86 -10.88 -43.30
N TRP A 119 -8.13 -9.68 -42.77
CA TRP A 119 -7.16 -8.59 -42.63
C TRP A 119 -5.93 -8.91 -41.78
N THR A 120 -5.91 -10.01 -41.01
CA THR A 120 -4.74 -10.45 -40.24
C THR A 120 -3.80 -11.34 -41.08
N SER A 121 -4.26 -11.83 -42.23
CA SER A 121 -3.49 -12.73 -43.10
C SER A 121 -2.27 -12.04 -43.71
N PRO A 122 -1.13 -12.75 -43.84
CA PRO A 122 0.01 -12.30 -44.64
C PRO A 122 -0.34 -11.99 -46.10
N SER A 123 -1.35 -12.65 -46.66
CA SER A 123 -1.77 -12.50 -48.06
C SER A 123 -2.78 -11.38 -48.31
N TYR A 124 -3.22 -10.68 -47.26
CA TYR A 124 -4.22 -9.61 -47.38
C TYR A 124 -3.63 -8.37 -48.07
N ASP A 125 -4.32 -7.87 -49.09
CA ASP A 125 -3.94 -6.66 -49.80
C ASP A 125 -4.45 -5.42 -49.03
N ALA A 126 -3.52 -4.63 -48.50
CA ALA A 126 -3.80 -3.39 -47.79
C ALA A 126 -3.40 -2.14 -48.59
N ASN A 127 -3.32 -2.23 -49.93
CA ASN A 127 -2.93 -1.10 -50.79
C ASN A 127 -3.87 0.11 -50.68
N ASN A 128 -5.13 -0.10 -50.26
CA ASN A 128 -6.09 0.96 -50.02
C ASN A 128 -5.98 1.60 -48.61
N TRP A 129 -5.11 1.09 -47.74
CA TRP A 129 -4.89 1.64 -46.39
C TRP A 129 -3.91 2.81 -46.43
N LYS A 130 -4.03 3.70 -45.43
CA LYS A 130 -3.09 4.82 -45.26
C LYS A 130 -1.75 4.29 -44.74
N GLN A 131 -0.68 5.05 -44.94
CA GLN A 131 0.63 4.76 -44.34
C GLN A 131 0.90 5.74 -43.20
N GLY A 132 1.42 5.24 -42.08
CA GLY A 132 1.74 6.04 -40.89
C GLY A 132 2.97 5.53 -40.17
N LYS A 133 3.64 6.41 -39.43
CA LYS A 133 4.77 6.04 -38.56
C LYS A 133 4.26 5.59 -37.20
N GLY A 134 4.79 4.49 -36.68
CA GLY A 134 4.56 4.09 -35.29
C GLY A 134 5.34 4.96 -34.30
N ALA A 135 4.85 5.24 -33.09
CA ALA A 135 3.58 4.76 -32.50
C ALA A 135 2.35 5.52 -33.04
N PHE A 136 1.17 4.88 -32.97
CA PHE A 136 -0.12 5.48 -33.27
C PHE A 136 -0.80 5.92 -31.96
N GLY A 137 -1.49 7.05 -31.93
CA GLY A 137 -2.17 7.48 -30.70
C GLY A 137 -2.72 8.90 -30.73
N THR A 138 -3.23 9.39 -29.61
CA THR A 138 -3.81 10.74 -29.50
C THR A 138 -2.74 11.79 -29.21
N LYS A 139 -3.12 13.07 -29.37
CA LYS A 139 -2.26 14.21 -29.05
C LYS A 139 -1.98 14.27 -27.54
N GLY A 140 -0.71 14.30 -27.16
CA GLY A 140 -0.26 14.36 -25.77
C GLY A 140 0.33 13.04 -25.26
N GLU A 141 0.09 11.93 -25.96
CA GLU A 141 0.72 10.65 -25.65
C GLU A 141 2.19 10.60 -26.07
N SER A 142 3.01 9.94 -25.23
CA SER A 142 4.45 9.91 -25.43
C SER A 142 4.84 9.06 -26.65
N ASN A 143 5.75 9.56 -27.49
CA ASN A 143 6.29 8.87 -28.68
C ASN A 143 5.29 8.59 -29.82
N VAL A 144 4.09 9.20 -29.80
CA VAL A 144 3.12 9.13 -30.91
C VAL A 144 3.64 9.89 -32.13
N LYS A 145 3.65 9.23 -33.29
CA LYS A 145 4.06 9.81 -34.58
C LYS A 145 2.92 9.89 -35.60
N THR A 146 1.88 9.07 -35.44
CA THR A 146 0.66 9.13 -36.27
C THR A 146 -0.55 9.32 -35.37
N LEU A 147 -1.34 10.36 -35.63
CA LEU A 147 -2.53 10.63 -34.84
C LEU A 147 -3.65 9.63 -35.14
N TRP A 148 -4.28 9.15 -34.07
CA TRP A 148 -5.47 8.31 -34.06
C TRP A 148 -6.48 8.94 -33.10
N GLU A 149 -7.59 9.44 -33.64
CA GLU A 149 -8.62 10.18 -32.90
C GLU A 149 -10.03 9.56 -33.07
N THR A 150 -10.10 8.31 -33.54
CA THR A 150 -11.34 7.55 -33.76
C THR A 150 -11.49 6.43 -32.73
N GLU A 151 -12.67 5.81 -32.66
CA GLU A 151 -12.90 4.66 -31.77
C GLU A 151 -12.01 3.47 -32.11
N ASP A 152 -11.74 3.20 -33.38
CA ASP A 152 -10.95 2.03 -33.79
C ASP A 152 -9.78 2.40 -34.71
N ILE A 153 -8.71 1.62 -34.61
CA ILE A 153 -7.62 1.56 -35.59
C ILE A 153 -7.24 0.10 -35.87
N TRP A 154 -6.99 -0.20 -37.15
CA TRP A 154 -6.32 -1.43 -37.58
C TRP A 154 -4.98 -1.08 -38.19
N VAL A 155 -3.91 -1.74 -37.76
CA VAL A 155 -2.54 -1.50 -38.21
C VAL A 155 -1.91 -2.81 -38.71
N ARG A 156 -1.24 -2.74 -39.85
CA ARG A 156 -0.45 -3.83 -40.47
C ARG A 156 1.00 -3.38 -40.61
N ARG A 157 1.92 -4.11 -39.99
CA ARG A 157 3.36 -3.90 -40.08
C ARG A 157 4.03 -5.08 -40.77
N GLU A 158 4.54 -4.88 -41.98
CA GLU A 158 5.45 -5.83 -42.60
C GLU A 158 6.81 -5.73 -41.89
N ILE A 159 7.34 -6.88 -41.49
CA ILE A 159 8.63 -7.00 -40.81
C ILE A 159 9.54 -7.95 -41.58
N THR A 160 10.84 -7.67 -41.58
CA THR A 160 11.83 -8.55 -42.21
C THR A 160 12.80 -9.07 -41.17
N LEU A 161 12.77 -10.38 -40.92
CA LEU A 161 13.71 -11.04 -40.01
C LEU A 161 15.01 -11.38 -40.73
N LYS A 162 16.14 -10.92 -40.19
CA LYS A 162 17.47 -11.06 -40.81
C LYS A 162 18.05 -12.48 -40.71
N GLU A 163 17.69 -13.21 -39.66
CA GLU A 163 18.15 -14.56 -39.36
C GLU A 163 16.97 -15.48 -38.99
N ASN A 164 17.24 -16.77 -38.80
CA ASN A 164 16.24 -17.71 -38.33
C ASN A 164 16.25 -17.79 -36.79
N TYR A 165 15.07 -17.73 -36.18
CA TYR A 165 14.86 -17.74 -34.74
C TYR A 165 14.17 -19.03 -34.22
N THR A 166 14.00 -20.08 -35.04
CA THR A 166 13.23 -21.30 -34.68
C THR A 166 13.58 -21.94 -33.32
N ASN A 167 14.82 -21.76 -32.83
CA ASN A 167 15.28 -22.33 -31.55
C ASN A 167 15.55 -21.27 -30.47
N LYS A 168 15.10 -20.03 -30.67
CA LYS A 168 15.26 -18.93 -29.71
C LYS A 168 13.88 -18.56 -29.16
N LYS A 169 13.82 -18.18 -27.88
CA LYS A 169 12.59 -17.60 -27.31
C LYS A 169 12.41 -16.19 -27.86
N LEU A 170 11.23 -15.92 -28.39
CA LEU A 170 10.84 -14.63 -28.92
C LEU A 170 9.78 -14.00 -28.02
N TYR A 171 9.83 -12.69 -27.90
CA TYR A 171 8.94 -11.93 -27.04
C TYR A 171 8.29 -10.80 -27.84
N LEU A 172 6.97 -10.66 -27.72
CA LEU A 172 6.25 -9.50 -28.24
C LEU A 172 6.35 -8.39 -27.20
N LYS A 173 6.84 -7.21 -27.60
CA LYS A 173 6.79 -6.00 -26.79
C LYS A 173 5.75 -5.05 -27.38
N TYR A 174 4.79 -4.58 -26.59
CA TYR A 174 3.71 -3.73 -27.10
C TYR A 174 3.20 -2.72 -26.06
N SER A 175 2.60 -1.66 -26.55
CA SER A 175 1.83 -0.67 -25.78
C SER A 175 0.49 -0.49 -26.47
N HIS A 176 -0.57 -0.37 -25.69
CA HIS A 176 -1.91 -0.17 -26.23
C HIS A 176 -2.81 0.60 -25.27
N ASP A 177 -3.88 1.13 -25.84
CA ASP A 177 -5.08 1.60 -25.15
C ASP A 177 -6.14 0.48 -25.06
N ASP A 178 -7.28 0.74 -24.40
CA ASP A 178 -8.37 -0.21 -24.07
C ASP A 178 -8.33 -1.61 -24.74
N ASP A 179 -9.14 -1.90 -25.76
CA ASP A 179 -9.20 -3.25 -26.32
C ASP A 179 -8.17 -3.43 -27.41
N THR A 180 -7.24 -4.37 -27.23
CA THR A 180 -6.23 -4.68 -28.23
C THR A 180 -6.13 -6.15 -28.56
N GLU A 181 -6.10 -6.42 -29.86
CA GLU A 181 -5.80 -7.71 -30.44
C GLU A 181 -4.56 -7.61 -31.30
N ILE A 182 -3.56 -8.49 -31.08
CA ILE A 182 -2.33 -8.53 -31.88
C ILE A 182 -2.12 -9.93 -32.44
N PHE A 183 -1.85 -9.98 -33.74
CA PHE A 183 -1.62 -11.20 -34.49
C PHE A 183 -0.25 -11.18 -35.15
N ILE A 184 0.38 -12.34 -35.26
CA ILE A 184 1.61 -12.54 -36.01
C ILE A 184 1.35 -13.61 -37.07
N ASN A 185 1.58 -13.26 -38.33
CA ASN A 185 1.27 -14.12 -39.48
C ASN A 185 -0.15 -14.71 -39.44
N GLY A 186 -1.13 -13.92 -38.97
CA GLY A 186 -2.54 -14.30 -38.87
C GLY A 186 -2.94 -15.10 -37.63
N LEU A 187 -2.00 -15.46 -36.75
CA LEU A 187 -2.30 -16.15 -35.49
C LEU A 187 -2.34 -15.15 -34.34
N GLU A 188 -3.37 -15.24 -33.50
CA GLU A 188 -3.55 -14.38 -32.33
C GLU A 188 -2.45 -14.64 -31.29
N VAL A 189 -1.92 -13.54 -30.73
CA VAL A 189 -0.88 -13.52 -29.69
C VAL A 189 -1.35 -12.77 -28.46
N VAL A 190 -2.12 -11.70 -28.66
CA VAL A 190 -2.66 -10.83 -27.60
C VAL A 190 -4.14 -10.64 -27.86
N ASN A 191 -4.94 -10.74 -26.80
CA ASN A 191 -6.29 -10.22 -26.70
C ASN A 191 -6.47 -9.71 -25.27
N THR A 192 -6.49 -8.39 -25.08
CA THR A 192 -6.48 -7.80 -23.74
C THR A 192 -7.85 -7.62 -23.13
N GLY A 193 -8.92 -7.63 -23.94
CA GLY A 193 -10.18 -7.00 -23.53
C GLY A 193 -9.95 -5.53 -23.13
N ASN A 194 -10.86 -4.98 -22.33
CA ASN A 194 -10.77 -3.58 -21.88
C ASN A 194 -9.66 -3.38 -20.84
N ASP A 195 -8.44 -3.05 -21.28
CA ASP A 195 -7.27 -2.85 -20.42
C ASP A 195 -6.26 -1.91 -21.10
N CYS A 196 -5.60 -1.01 -20.38
CA CYS A 196 -4.61 -0.11 -20.98
C CYS A 196 -3.23 -0.42 -20.42
N LYS A 197 -2.25 -0.72 -21.28
CA LYS A 197 -0.90 -1.08 -20.84
C LYS A 197 0.20 -0.49 -21.72
N LYS A 198 1.29 -0.07 -21.09
CA LYS A 198 2.48 0.45 -21.76
C LYS A 198 3.67 -0.48 -21.55
N ASN A 199 4.44 -0.72 -22.61
CA ASN A 199 5.69 -1.51 -22.61
C ASN A 199 5.55 -2.96 -22.11
N VAL A 200 4.41 -3.60 -22.34
CA VAL A 200 4.18 -5.02 -22.01
C VAL A 200 5.15 -5.89 -22.78
N VAL A 201 5.65 -6.95 -22.13
CA VAL A 201 6.50 -7.97 -22.74
C VAL A 201 5.91 -9.34 -22.43
N ILE A 202 5.57 -10.11 -23.47
CA ILE A 202 5.09 -11.50 -23.34
C ILE A 202 5.89 -12.45 -24.21
N GLU A 203 6.05 -13.70 -23.78
CA GLU A 203 6.64 -14.75 -24.63
C GLU A 203 5.66 -15.06 -25.77
N ILE A 204 6.15 -15.05 -27.02
CA ILE A 204 5.34 -15.41 -28.18
C ILE A 204 5.03 -16.92 -28.10
N PRO A 205 3.75 -17.34 -28.12
CA PRO A 205 3.39 -18.75 -28.03
C PRO A 205 4.13 -19.61 -29.06
N LEU A 206 4.55 -20.81 -28.67
CA LEU A 206 5.42 -21.65 -29.51
C LEU A 206 4.83 -21.96 -30.89
N ASN A 207 3.51 -22.12 -31.00
CA ASN A 207 2.80 -22.31 -32.27
C ASN A 207 2.93 -21.09 -33.19
N VAL A 208 2.93 -19.87 -32.64
CA VAL A 208 3.10 -18.63 -33.38
C VAL A 208 4.57 -18.33 -33.66
N ALA A 209 5.48 -18.58 -32.70
CA ALA A 209 6.91 -18.40 -32.91
C ALA A 209 7.43 -19.27 -34.08
N LYS A 210 6.85 -20.46 -34.29
CA LYS A 210 7.16 -21.34 -35.43
C LYS A 210 6.74 -20.78 -36.80
N THR A 211 5.81 -19.83 -36.87
CA THR A 211 5.42 -19.21 -38.14
C THR A 211 6.36 -18.08 -38.55
N LEU A 212 7.16 -17.54 -37.63
CA LEU A 212 8.16 -16.51 -37.91
C LEU A 212 9.36 -17.13 -38.64
N LYS A 213 9.58 -16.71 -39.89
CA LYS A 213 10.67 -17.22 -40.74
C LYS A 213 11.63 -16.10 -41.11
N LYS A 214 12.87 -16.45 -41.45
CA LYS A 214 13.80 -15.51 -42.09
C LYS A 214 13.13 -14.90 -43.32
N GLY A 215 13.22 -13.58 -43.48
CA GLY A 215 12.54 -12.84 -44.52
C GLY A 215 11.24 -12.17 -44.03
N LYS A 216 10.28 -11.99 -44.94
CA LYS A 216 9.05 -11.24 -44.70
C LYS A 216 8.10 -11.97 -43.76
N ASN A 217 7.55 -11.23 -42.80
CA ASN A 217 6.47 -11.64 -41.91
C ASN A 217 5.55 -10.42 -41.68
N ILE A 218 4.40 -10.63 -41.06
CA ILE A 218 3.45 -9.55 -40.72
C ILE A 218 3.11 -9.59 -39.23
N ILE A 219 3.06 -8.41 -38.62
CA ILE A 219 2.36 -8.18 -37.35
C ILE A 219 1.14 -7.32 -37.66
N THR A 220 -0.04 -7.73 -37.21
CA THR A 220 -1.25 -6.94 -37.38
C THR A 220 -1.90 -6.70 -36.04
N ALA A 221 -2.50 -5.54 -35.85
CA ALA A 221 -3.13 -5.17 -34.59
C ALA A 221 -4.43 -4.41 -34.83
N HIS A 222 -5.42 -4.67 -33.98
CA HIS A 222 -6.61 -3.85 -33.81
C HIS A 222 -6.52 -3.25 -32.41
N CYS A 223 -6.82 -1.95 -32.30
CA CYS A 223 -6.99 -1.29 -31.02
C CYS A 223 -8.29 -0.50 -31.05
N LYS A 224 -9.06 -0.61 -29.98
CA LYS A 224 -10.24 0.20 -29.71
C LYS A 224 -9.90 1.18 -28.59
N ASN A 225 -10.26 2.43 -28.77
CA ASN A 225 -10.24 3.49 -27.76
C ASN A 225 -11.71 3.78 -27.40
N ARG A 226 -12.15 3.34 -26.22
CA ARG A 226 -13.53 3.52 -25.74
C ARG A 226 -13.73 4.93 -25.21
N VAL A 227 -12.76 5.43 -24.45
CA VAL A 227 -12.78 6.76 -23.81
C VAL A 227 -11.36 7.29 -23.62
N GLY A 228 -11.04 8.44 -24.21
CA GLY A 228 -9.82 9.18 -23.90
C GLY A 228 -8.64 8.94 -24.86
N GLY A 229 -7.48 8.59 -24.31
CA GLY A 229 -6.18 8.71 -24.97
C GLY A 229 -5.69 7.43 -25.64
N GLY A 230 -5.67 7.40 -26.97
CA GLY A 230 -5.21 6.26 -27.75
C GLY A 230 -3.68 6.08 -27.78
N LEU A 231 -3.23 4.83 -27.73
CA LEU A 231 -1.86 4.41 -27.99
C LEU A 231 -1.87 3.02 -28.65
N LEU A 232 -1.03 2.80 -29.65
CA LEU A 232 -0.76 1.48 -30.21
C LEU A 232 0.65 1.43 -30.80
N ASP A 233 1.48 0.55 -30.27
CA ASP A 233 2.83 0.29 -30.77
C ASP A 233 3.26 -1.14 -30.41
N PHE A 234 4.11 -1.75 -31.24
CA PHE A 234 4.53 -3.14 -31.03
C PHE A 234 5.81 -3.48 -31.79
N GLY A 235 6.58 -4.42 -31.25
CA GLY A 235 7.83 -4.94 -31.78
C GLY A 235 8.16 -6.34 -31.27
N ILE A 236 9.22 -6.96 -31.79
CA ILE A 236 9.66 -8.31 -31.40
C ILE A 236 11.07 -8.22 -30.82
N ASN A 237 11.24 -8.85 -29.67
CA ASN A 237 12.52 -9.08 -29.02
C ASN A 237 12.90 -10.56 -29.09
N VAL A 238 14.19 -10.84 -29.05
CA VAL A 238 14.74 -12.19 -28.85
C VAL A 238 15.41 -12.26 -27.49
N GLU A 239 15.27 -13.40 -26.80
CA GLU A 239 16.09 -13.71 -25.63
C GLU A 239 17.56 -13.79 -26.05
N VAL A 240 18.43 -13.07 -25.34
CA VAL A 240 19.87 -13.21 -25.52
C VAL A 240 20.30 -14.50 -24.80
N PRO A 241 20.82 -15.52 -25.53
CA PRO A 241 21.28 -16.74 -24.90
C PRO A 241 22.46 -16.39 -24.00
N ILE A 242 22.36 -16.82 -22.73
CA ILE A 242 23.26 -16.47 -21.62
C ILE A 242 22.90 -15.10 -21.02
N MET A 243 22.33 -15.14 -19.81
CA MET A 243 22.84 -14.46 -18.60
C MET A 243 21.83 -14.61 -17.43
N ARG A 244 21.26 -15.81 -17.25
CA ARG A 244 20.57 -16.16 -16.00
C ARG A 244 21.49 -16.99 -15.13
N HIS A 245 21.83 -16.45 -13.96
CA HIS A 245 22.84 -16.98 -13.05
C HIS A 245 22.22 -17.65 -11.81
N LEU A 246 20.96 -17.37 -11.49
CA LEU A 246 20.24 -17.75 -10.28
C LEU A 246 19.01 -18.62 -10.62
N LYS A 247 19.23 -19.67 -11.42
CA LYS A 247 18.15 -20.47 -12.02
C LYS A 247 17.39 -21.35 -11.03
N THR A 248 18.11 -21.97 -10.10
CA THR A 248 17.52 -22.90 -9.12
C THR A 248 16.83 -22.09 -8.03
N THR A 249 15.56 -22.33 -7.78
CA THR A 249 14.84 -21.72 -6.65
C THR A 249 15.08 -22.52 -5.37
N ALA A 250 15.05 -21.83 -4.24
CA ALA A 250 14.85 -22.48 -2.95
C ALA A 250 13.45 -23.11 -2.88
N VAL A 251 13.21 -24.00 -1.92
CA VAL A 251 11.87 -24.54 -1.65
C VAL A 251 11.25 -23.76 -0.50
N GLN A 252 10.29 -22.87 -0.80
CA GLN A 252 9.53 -22.18 0.25
C GLN A 252 8.70 -23.19 1.05
N LYS A 253 8.78 -23.10 2.38
CA LYS A 253 8.09 -23.98 3.33
C LYS A 253 6.89 -23.30 3.97
N SER A 254 7.03 -22.02 4.29
CA SER A 254 5.97 -21.23 4.89
C SER A 254 6.23 -19.74 4.73
N VAL A 255 5.16 -18.96 4.86
CA VAL A 255 5.15 -17.52 5.09
C VAL A 255 4.18 -17.23 6.24
N ASP A 256 4.53 -16.26 7.09
CA ASP A 256 3.74 -15.82 8.25
C ASP A 256 3.84 -14.29 8.36
N VAL A 257 2.71 -13.60 8.21
CA VAL A 257 2.63 -12.13 8.30
C VAL A 257 2.27 -11.74 9.73
N GLN A 258 3.11 -10.91 10.32
CA GLN A 258 2.93 -10.24 11.61
C GLN A 258 2.83 -8.72 11.39
N ALA A 259 2.44 -7.97 12.43
CA ALA A 259 2.13 -6.56 12.30
C ALA A 259 3.34 -5.76 11.78
N THR A 260 4.52 -6.00 12.36
CA THR A 260 5.78 -5.34 12.00
C THR A 260 6.72 -6.22 11.17
N GLN A 261 6.42 -7.52 11.06
CA GLN A 261 7.33 -8.51 10.46
C GLN A 261 6.65 -9.44 9.45
N THR A 262 7.40 -9.93 8.47
CA THR A 262 6.99 -11.05 7.61
C THR A 262 8.07 -12.12 7.64
N HIS A 263 7.72 -13.33 8.08
CA HIS A 263 8.64 -14.44 8.23
C HIS A 263 8.46 -15.46 7.12
N TYR A 264 9.54 -15.78 6.41
CA TYR A 264 9.60 -16.86 5.44
C TYR A 264 10.53 -17.96 5.91
N LYS A 265 10.22 -19.20 5.53
CA LYS A 265 11.11 -20.35 5.72
C LYS A 265 11.38 -21.03 4.39
N PHE A 266 12.63 -21.36 4.13
CA PHE A 266 13.06 -22.02 2.90
C PHE A 266 13.98 -23.21 3.20
N ALA A 267 13.96 -24.20 2.31
CA ALA A 267 15.02 -25.19 2.22
C ALA A 267 15.90 -24.91 0.98
N CYS A 268 17.21 -24.86 1.19
CA CYS A 268 18.23 -24.55 0.19
C CYS A 268 19.25 -25.72 0.13
N GLY A 269 18.87 -26.82 -0.53
CA GLY A 269 19.68 -28.05 -0.49
C GLY A 269 19.72 -28.65 0.93
N ASN A 270 20.90 -28.70 1.54
CA ASN A 270 21.14 -29.30 2.86
C ASN A 270 21.16 -28.27 4.01
N VAL A 271 20.71 -27.03 3.76
CA VAL A 271 20.49 -26.03 4.81
C VAL A 271 19.08 -25.47 4.73
N ASP A 272 18.55 -25.06 5.87
CA ASP A 272 17.33 -24.27 5.98
C ASP A 272 17.68 -22.78 6.13
N LEU A 273 16.85 -21.92 5.55
CA LEU A 273 16.95 -20.45 5.62
C LEU A 273 15.65 -19.90 6.21
N ASP A 274 15.74 -19.33 7.41
CA ASP A 274 14.71 -18.46 7.97
C ASP A 274 15.02 -17.02 7.54
N LEU A 275 14.04 -16.32 6.96
CA LEU A 275 14.18 -14.96 6.43
C LEU A 275 13.07 -14.07 7.00
N THR A 276 13.41 -12.96 7.63
CA THR A 276 12.45 -12.01 8.19
C THR A 276 12.62 -10.63 7.58
N PHE A 277 11.52 -10.07 7.08
CA PHE A 277 11.42 -8.67 6.72
C PHE A 277 10.84 -7.91 7.92
N MET A 278 11.54 -6.92 8.45
CA MET A 278 11.11 -6.16 9.62
C MET A 278 11.04 -4.65 9.31
N ALA A 279 9.86 -4.07 9.51
CA ALA A 279 9.61 -2.64 9.47
C ALA A 279 9.15 -2.19 10.87
N PRO A 280 10.01 -1.57 11.68
CA PRO A 280 9.72 -1.26 13.09
C PRO A 280 8.79 -0.05 13.25
N LEU A 281 7.59 -0.10 12.67
CA LEU A 281 6.60 0.98 12.71
C LEU A 281 5.88 1.01 14.07
N LEU A 282 6.62 1.21 15.16
CA LEU A 282 6.10 1.27 16.53
C LEU A 282 5.61 2.70 16.85
N MET A 283 4.29 2.89 16.89
CA MET A 283 3.67 4.22 16.99
C MET A 283 3.90 4.97 18.30
N ASN A 284 4.45 4.32 19.32
CA ASN A 284 4.90 4.98 20.56
C ASN A 284 6.20 5.79 20.37
N ASN A 285 6.85 5.72 19.20
CA ASN A 285 8.08 6.45 18.90
C ASN A 285 8.02 7.11 17.51
N LEU A 286 7.74 8.43 17.48
CA LEU A 286 7.60 9.21 16.24
C LEU A 286 8.89 9.28 15.40
N ASN A 287 10.06 9.30 16.05
CA ASN A 287 11.33 9.24 15.34
C ASN A 287 11.53 7.89 14.64
N LEU A 288 11.09 6.81 15.27
CA LEU A 288 11.24 5.47 14.72
C LEU A 288 10.30 5.22 13.53
N ILE A 289 9.02 5.59 13.63
CA ILE A 289 8.07 5.41 12.49
C ILE A 289 8.43 6.29 11.28
N SER A 290 9.17 7.39 11.50
CA SER A 290 9.66 8.24 10.41
C SER A 290 11.04 7.86 9.92
N ARG A 291 11.82 7.06 10.68
CA ARG A 291 13.15 6.62 10.26
C ARG A 291 13.02 5.68 9.05
N PRO A 292 13.65 6.00 7.91
CA PRO A 292 13.39 5.31 6.65
C PRO A 292 14.31 4.08 6.48
N VAL A 293 14.44 3.25 7.52
CA VAL A 293 15.30 2.07 7.52
C VAL A 293 14.50 0.83 7.94
N ASN A 294 14.54 -0.20 7.11
CA ASN A 294 13.97 -1.52 7.34
C ASN A 294 15.08 -2.58 7.33
N TYR A 295 14.76 -3.79 7.77
CA TYR A 295 15.72 -4.90 7.87
C TYR A 295 15.28 -6.11 7.05
N ILE A 296 16.26 -6.80 6.49
CA ILE A 296 16.13 -8.19 6.07
C ILE A 296 17.10 -8.98 6.93
N ASP A 297 16.57 -9.73 7.89
CA ASP A 297 17.37 -10.64 8.70
C ASP A 297 17.20 -12.08 8.26
N TYR A 298 18.25 -12.86 8.49
CA TYR A 298 18.29 -14.23 8.05
C TYR A 298 19.04 -15.11 9.05
N THR A 299 18.62 -16.36 9.14
CA THR A 299 19.31 -17.42 9.88
C THR A 299 19.42 -18.66 9.01
N VAL A 300 20.64 -19.19 8.87
CA VAL A 300 20.92 -20.41 8.10
C VAL A 300 21.30 -21.52 9.06
N THR A 301 20.64 -22.67 8.92
CA THR A 301 20.87 -23.84 9.80
C THR A 301 21.17 -25.08 8.96
N SER A 302 22.20 -25.84 9.34
CA SER A 302 22.49 -27.14 8.71
C SER A 302 21.35 -28.12 8.99
N LYS A 303 20.81 -28.73 7.92
CA LYS A 303 19.69 -29.67 7.99
C LYS A 303 20.13 -31.11 8.22
N ASP A 304 21.32 -31.47 7.74
CA ASP A 304 21.86 -32.84 7.82
C ASP A 304 22.94 -33.01 8.91
N GLY A 305 23.20 -31.95 9.68
CA GLY A 305 24.21 -31.92 10.75
C GLY A 305 25.66 -31.83 10.24
N LYS A 306 25.88 -31.70 8.92
CA LYS A 306 27.20 -31.51 8.32
C LYS A 306 27.52 -30.03 8.19
N THR A 307 28.78 -29.77 7.90
CA THR A 307 29.32 -28.44 7.65
C THR A 307 29.17 -28.08 6.18
N HIS A 308 28.54 -26.94 5.89
CA HIS A 308 28.34 -26.42 4.52
C HIS A 308 29.06 -25.10 4.28
N ASP A 309 29.60 -24.88 3.09
CA ASP A 309 30.09 -23.58 2.64
C ASP A 309 28.91 -22.70 2.21
N VAL A 310 28.65 -21.61 2.92
CA VAL A 310 27.47 -20.78 2.70
C VAL A 310 27.83 -19.31 2.44
N ALA A 311 27.22 -18.73 1.41
CA ALA A 311 27.22 -17.29 1.17
C ALA A 311 25.83 -16.82 0.78
N ILE A 312 25.46 -15.60 1.14
CA ILE A 312 24.16 -14.98 0.84
C ILE A 312 24.33 -13.72 -0.01
N TYR A 313 23.35 -13.44 -0.85
CA TYR A 313 23.36 -12.36 -1.84
C TYR A 313 22.04 -11.59 -1.84
N PHE A 314 22.14 -10.27 -1.95
CA PHE A 314 21.03 -9.35 -2.14
C PHE A 314 21.36 -8.34 -3.25
N GLU A 315 20.38 -8.08 -4.10
CA GLU A 315 20.51 -7.18 -5.26
C GLU A 315 19.25 -6.34 -5.43
N ALA A 316 19.41 -5.04 -5.70
CA ALA A 316 18.31 -4.19 -6.09
C ALA A 316 18.62 -3.47 -7.42
N ALA A 317 17.59 -3.32 -8.25
CA ALA A 317 17.68 -2.52 -9.47
C ALA A 317 17.46 -1.02 -9.18
N PRO A 318 17.91 -0.12 -10.07
CA PRO A 318 17.66 1.31 -9.95
C PRO A 318 16.19 1.71 -9.82
N ASN A 319 15.25 0.87 -10.25
CA ASN A 319 13.81 1.13 -10.21
C ASN A 319 13.28 1.55 -8.83
N TRP A 320 13.97 1.17 -7.74
CA TRP A 320 13.62 1.62 -6.40
C TRP A 320 13.69 3.14 -6.21
N ALA A 321 14.39 3.86 -7.09
CA ALA A 321 14.53 5.32 -7.07
C ALA A 321 14.11 5.97 -8.41
N LEU A 322 13.24 5.31 -9.18
CA LEU A 322 12.74 5.77 -10.48
C LEU A 322 11.23 5.56 -10.61
N ASP A 323 10.55 6.52 -11.23
CA ASP A 323 9.14 6.37 -11.65
C ASP A 323 9.01 5.48 -12.87
N GLU A 324 9.94 5.58 -13.82
CA GLU A 324 9.97 4.80 -15.05
C GLU A 324 11.32 4.09 -15.23
N PRO A 325 11.35 2.79 -15.60
CA PRO A 325 12.61 2.02 -15.72
C PRO A 325 13.60 2.59 -16.74
N SER A 326 13.14 3.40 -17.69
CA SER A 326 13.99 4.04 -18.70
C SER A 326 14.71 5.31 -18.21
N GLN A 327 14.36 5.83 -17.03
CA GLN A 327 15.03 7.01 -16.47
C GLN A 327 16.52 6.71 -16.21
N LEU A 328 17.37 7.70 -16.46
CA LEU A 328 18.78 7.59 -16.14
C LEU A 328 18.97 7.61 -14.63
N SER A 329 19.79 6.68 -14.15
CA SER A 329 20.18 6.57 -12.74
C SER A 329 21.70 6.49 -12.60
N THR A 330 22.16 6.81 -11.40
CA THR A 330 23.55 6.62 -11.01
C THR A 330 23.59 5.82 -9.72
N SER A 331 24.44 4.80 -9.71
CA SER A 331 24.66 3.95 -8.55
C SER A 331 26.09 4.06 -8.06
N THR A 332 26.29 4.05 -6.74
CA THR A 332 27.60 4.13 -6.10
C THR A 332 27.71 3.18 -4.92
N SER A 333 28.94 2.78 -4.60
CA SER A 333 29.29 2.03 -3.38
C SER A 333 30.31 2.82 -2.55
N PHE A 334 30.17 2.81 -1.23
CA PHE A 334 31.11 3.46 -0.31
C PHE A 334 31.05 2.83 1.09
N GLU A 335 31.98 3.19 1.96
CA GLU A 335 31.97 2.81 3.37
C GLU A 335 31.97 4.07 4.23
N LYS A 336 31.22 4.05 5.33
CA LYS A 336 31.18 5.13 6.34
C LYS A 336 30.90 4.50 7.70
N GLY A 337 31.67 4.92 8.71
CA GLY A 337 31.61 4.30 10.05
C GLY A 337 31.91 2.79 9.98
N ASN A 338 31.01 1.98 10.54
CA ASN A 338 31.08 0.51 10.54
C ASN A 338 30.28 -0.16 9.42
N LEU A 339 29.74 0.63 8.49
CA LEU A 339 28.81 0.16 7.48
C LEU A 339 29.37 0.34 6.06
N ALA A 340 29.07 -0.64 5.22
CA ALA A 340 29.27 -0.59 3.78
C ALA A 340 27.92 -0.33 3.13
N TYR A 341 27.91 0.57 2.15
CA TYR A 341 26.72 1.05 1.47
C TYR A 341 26.83 0.80 -0.02
N VAL A 342 25.66 0.56 -0.61
CA VAL A 342 25.39 0.78 -2.03
C VAL A 342 24.14 1.62 -2.14
N LYS A 343 24.13 2.57 -3.08
CA LYS A 343 22.97 3.41 -3.32
C LYS A 343 22.71 3.64 -4.80
N THR A 344 21.47 3.94 -5.13
CA THR A 344 21.03 4.33 -6.48
C THR A 344 20.04 5.47 -6.40
N GLY A 345 20.05 6.34 -7.40
CA GLY A 345 19.13 7.48 -7.50
C GLY A 345 19.02 7.96 -8.95
N SER A 346 17.93 8.64 -9.27
CA SER A 346 17.78 9.30 -10.57
C SER A 346 18.91 10.31 -10.80
N VAL A 347 19.28 10.55 -12.05
CA VAL A 347 20.24 11.62 -12.40
C VAL A 347 19.58 12.99 -12.30
N SER A 348 18.27 13.09 -12.56
CA SER A 348 17.56 14.37 -12.66
C SER A 348 17.33 15.03 -11.29
N GLN A 349 17.06 14.24 -10.24
CA GLN A 349 16.84 14.72 -8.87
C GLN A 349 15.86 15.92 -8.80
N LYS A 350 14.73 15.83 -9.52
CA LYS A 350 13.68 16.86 -9.52
C LYS A 350 12.81 16.70 -8.27
N ILE A 351 13.34 17.20 -7.15
CA ILE A 351 12.72 17.09 -5.82
C ILE A 351 11.27 17.63 -5.84
N LEU A 352 10.31 16.79 -5.43
CA LEU A 352 8.87 17.08 -5.30
C LEU A 352 8.13 17.43 -6.62
N ASP A 353 8.77 17.26 -7.78
CA ASP A 353 8.16 17.54 -9.09
C ASP A 353 7.12 16.46 -9.47
N LYS A 354 7.45 15.19 -9.19
CA LYS A 354 6.56 14.05 -9.47
C LYS A 354 5.47 13.97 -8.41
N LYS A 355 4.22 14.07 -8.87
CA LYS A 355 2.99 14.02 -8.08
C LYS A 355 1.91 13.27 -8.84
N SER A 356 0.78 12.99 -8.17
CA SER A 356 -0.40 12.24 -8.66
C SER A 356 -0.46 10.80 -8.12
N ASP A 357 -1.46 10.07 -8.55
CA ASP A 357 -1.63 8.64 -8.26
C ASP A 357 -0.76 7.79 -9.19
N ASP A 358 -0.58 6.51 -8.84
CA ASP A 358 0.14 5.52 -9.66
C ASP A 358 1.61 5.85 -10.04
N VAL A 359 2.19 6.88 -9.43
CA VAL A 359 3.59 7.30 -9.61
C VAL A 359 4.47 6.86 -8.45
N ARG A 360 5.75 6.62 -8.74
CA ARG A 360 6.80 6.36 -7.73
C ARG A 360 7.71 7.58 -7.59
N ILE A 361 8.50 7.59 -6.52
CA ILE A 361 9.50 8.63 -6.28
C ILE A 361 10.65 8.50 -7.29
N ASP A 362 11.09 9.63 -7.84
CA ASP A 362 12.22 9.73 -8.76
C ASP A 362 13.24 10.82 -8.36
N TRP A 363 13.27 11.17 -7.07
CA TRP A 363 14.32 11.97 -6.43
C TRP A 363 14.78 11.32 -5.13
N GLY A 364 15.92 11.72 -4.60
CA GLY A 364 16.53 11.03 -3.47
C GLY A 364 17.25 9.75 -3.89
N TYR A 365 17.47 8.86 -2.90
CA TYR A 365 18.30 7.68 -3.08
C TYR A 365 17.79 6.48 -2.30
N PHE A 366 17.74 5.32 -2.96
CA PHE A 366 17.55 4.02 -2.32
C PHE A 366 18.89 3.40 -1.92
N TYR A 367 18.95 2.79 -0.75
CA TYR A 367 20.16 2.23 -0.15
C TYR A 367 19.98 0.75 0.23
N LEU A 368 21.05 -0.02 0.05
CA LEU A 368 21.31 -1.24 0.83
C LEU A 368 22.56 -1.02 1.69
N SER A 369 22.56 -1.55 2.90
CA SER A 369 23.66 -1.43 3.85
C SER A 369 23.87 -2.70 4.67
N GLY A 370 25.13 -2.97 5.03
CA GLY A 370 25.52 -4.05 5.94
C GLY A 370 26.82 -3.73 6.66
N GLU A 371 27.17 -4.51 7.68
CA GLU A 371 28.42 -4.33 8.42
C GLU A 371 29.63 -4.54 7.50
N LYS A 372 30.49 -3.52 7.36
CA LYS A 372 31.58 -3.52 6.36
C LYS A 372 32.58 -4.68 6.49
N ASN A 373 32.71 -5.22 7.70
CA ASN A 373 33.60 -6.36 7.98
C ASN A 373 32.97 -7.71 7.61
N LYS A 374 31.66 -7.75 7.36
CA LYS A 374 30.90 -8.96 6.99
C LYS A 374 30.53 -8.98 5.51
N VAL A 375 30.10 -7.84 4.98
CA VAL A 375 29.57 -7.75 3.61
C VAL A 375 30.62 -7.29 2.61
N LYS A 376 30.47 -7.74 1.36
CA LYS A 376 31.04 -7.10 0.17
C LYS A 376 29.95 -6.31 -0.52
N ASN A 377 30.28 -5.10 -0.95
CA ASN A 377 29.39 -4.22 -1.71
C ASN A 377 29.87 -4.06 -3.15
N ALA A 378 28.95 -3.91 -4.08
CA ALA A 378 29.27 -3.60 -5.45
C ALA A 378 28.11 -2.90 -6.16
N VAL A 379 28.45 -2.07 -7.14
CA VAL A 379 27.51 -1.62 -8.17
C VAL A 379 27.99 -2.12 -9.53
N GLY A 380 27.10 -2.35 -10.48
CA GLY A 380 27.52 -2.90 -11.77
C GLY A 380 26.40 -3.34 -12.68
N ASN A 381 26.79 -3.93 -13.81
CA ASN A 381 25.87 -4.67 -14.64
C ASN A 381 25.35 -5.88 -13.85
N VAL A 382 24.03 -6.06 -13.84
CA VAL A 382 23.35 -7.10 -13.07
C VAL A 382 23.90 -8.51 -13.35
N PHE A 383 24.26 -8.80 -14.60
CA PHE A 383 24.75 -10.11 -15.00
C PHE A 383 26.17 -10.37 -14.47
N GLU A 384 27.04 -9.36 -14.49
CA GLU A 384 28.39 -9.45 -13.94
C GLU A 384 28.35 -9.66 -12.43
N LEU A 385 27.47 -8.92 -11.73
CA LEU A 385 27.27 -9.07 -10.29
C LEU A 385 26.84 -10.49 -9.93
N ARG A 386 25.78 -11.01 -10.57
CA ARG A 386 25.30 -12.37 -10.31
C ARG A 386 26.33 -13.43 -10.69
N ASN A 387 27.04 -13.27 -11.81
CA ASN A 387 28.10 -14.19 -12.22
C ASN A 387 29.25 -14.23 -11.20
N SER A 388 29.65 -13.08 -10.66
CA SER A 388 30.70 -13.01 -9.63
C SER A 388 30.28 -13.76 -8.35
N PHE A 389 29.03 -13.60 -7.92
CA PHE A 389 28.48 -14.29 -6.76
C PHE A 389 28.39 -15.81 -6.98
N VAL A 390 27.87 -16.27 -8.12
CA VAL A 390 27.79 -17.71 -8.43
C VAL A 390 29.17 -18.36 -8.38
N LYS A 391 30.19 -17.71 -8.97
CA LYS A 391 31.55 -18.25 -9.05
C LYS A 391 32.26 -18.27 -7.70
N SER A 392 32.12 -17.22 -6.90
CA SER A 392 33.01 -16.97 -5.75
C SER A 392 32.31 -16.78 -4.40
N GLY A 393 30.98 -16.75 -4.37
CA GLY A 393 30.21 -16.35 -3.19
C GLY A 393 30.30 -14.85 -2.84
N ASN A 394 31.00 -14.05 -3.66
CA ASN A 394 31.22 -12.63 -3.41
C ASN A 394 30.84 -11.77 -4.63
N VAL A 395 30.38 -10.54 -4.37
CA VAL A 395 30.28 -9.49 -5.38
C VAL A 395 31.61 -8.75 -5.55
N THR A 396 31.90 -8.33 -6.78
CA THR A 396 33.12 -7.60 -7.13
C THR A 396 32.86 -6.15 -7.51
N LEU A 397 33.75 -5.26 -7.06
CA LEU A 397 33.60 -3.81 -7.04
C LEU A 397 33.54 -3.15 -8.43
N SER A 398 32.58 -2.23 -8.60
CA SER A 398 32.73 -1.02 -9.43
C SER A 398 32.31 0.19 -8.60
N LYS A 399 32.95 1.36 -8.75
CA LYS A 399 32.76 2.50 -7.84
C LYS A 399 31.52 3.36 -8.14
N GLN A 400 31.29 3.66 -9.41
CA GLN A 400 30.11 4.39 -9.88
C GLN A 400 29.73 3.88 -11.26
N VAL A 401 28.45 3.55 -11.44
CA VAL A 401 27.95 2.96 -12.69
C VAL A 401 26.62 3.62 -13.05
N LYS A 402 26.52 4.09 -14.30
CA LYS A 402 25.24 4.58 -14.85
C LYS A 402 24.31 3.40 -15.05
N ASN A 403 23.06 3.52 -14.58
CA ASN A 403 22.06 2.47 -14.64
C ASN A 403 22.52 1.13 -14.02
N GLY A 404 23.49 1.18 -13.11
CA GLY A 404 24.03 -0.01 -12.47
C GLY A 404 23.10 -0.53 -11.37
N SER A 405 22.92 -1.84 -11.29
CA SER A 405 22.30 -2.47 -10.12
C SER A 405 23.23 -2.35 -8.91
N ILE A 406 22.63 -2.44 -7.72
CA ILE A 406 23.35 -2.38 -6.45
C ILE A 406 23.26 -3.74 -5.76
N ALA A 407 24.35 -4.23 -5.16
CA ALA A 407 24.37 -5.54 -4.54
C ALA A 407 25.25 -5.62 -3.29
N LEU A 408 24.84 -6.50 -2.37
CA LEU A 408 25.59 -6.94 -1.22
C LEU A 408 25.73 -8.47 -1.25
N SER A 409 26.87 -8.98 -0.80
CA SER A 409 27.04 -10.40 -0.48
C SER A 409 27.76 -10.59 0.84
N GLU A 410 27.42 -11.64 1.58
CA GLU A 410 28.09 -12.01 2.84
C GLU A 410 28.48 -13.49 2.79
N SER A 411 29.73 -13.77 3.16
CA SER A 411 30.19 -15.14 3.37
C SER A 411 29.90 -15.54 4.81
N LEU A 412 29.04 -16.54 4.99
CA LEU A 412 28.75 -17.14 6.31
C LEU A 412 29.76 -18.25 6.65
N GLY A 413 30.69 -18.54 5.73
CA GLY A 413 31.73 -19.52 5.91
C GLY A 413 31.18 -20.94 6.07
N LYS A 414 31.76 -21.67 7.02
CA LYS A 414 31.46 -23.07 7.30
C LYS A 414 30.33 -23.20 8.33
N VAL A 415 29.10 -23.36 7.85
CA VAL A 415 27.88 -23.45 8.68
C VAL A 415 27.62 -24.90 9.08
N SER A 416 27.76 -25.19 10.38
CA SER A 416 27.37 -26.47 11.03
C SER A 416 26.37 -26.27 12.18
N LYS A 417 26.23 -25.03 12.66
CA LYS A 417 25.23 -24.57 13.63
C LYS A 417 24.50 -23.38 13.02
N ALA A 418 23.39 -22.97 13.62
CA ALA A 418 22.65 -21.79 13.19
C ALA A 418 23.58 -20.55 13.14
N THR A 419 23.63 -19.90 11.98
CA THR A 419 24.39 -18.66 11.76
C THR A 419 23.43 -17.60 11.26
N SER A 420 23.44 -16.43 11.90
CA SER A 420 22.51 -15.33 11.60
C SER A 420 23.24 -14.09 11.11
N GLY A 421 22.55 -13.31 10.29
CA GLY A 421 23.00 -12.01 9.80
C GLY A 421 21.82 -11.11 9.46
N LYS A 422 22.14 -9.88 9.04
CA LYS A 422 21.14 -8.91 8.60
C LYS A 422 21.72 -7.98 7.55
N ILE A 423 20.87 -7.53 6.64
CA ILE A 423 21.09 -6.32 5.87
C ILE A 423 20.02 -5.29 6.21
N MET A 424 20.34 -4.02 6.01
CA MET A 424 19.41 -2.92 6.13
C MET A 424 19.16 -2.32 4.75
N LEU A 425 17.98 -1.76 4.56
CA LEU A 425 17.65 -1.00 3.37
C LEU A 425 16.79 0.19 3.73
N GLY A 426 16.82 1.22 2.90
CA GLY A 426 16.19 2.48 3.24
C GLY A 426 16.19 3.48 2.10
N TYR A 427 15.49 4.59 2.33
CA TYR A 427 15.33 5.63 1.32
C TYR A 427 15.57 7.02 1.93
N ASP A 428 16.42 7.82 1.28
CA ASP A 428 16.59 9.23 1.60
C ASP A 428 15.85 10.05 0.55
N ASP A 429 14.69 10.59 0.93
CA ASP A 429 13.85 11.43 0.07
C ASP A 429 14.30 12.89 0.04
N ILE A 430 15.27 13.30 0.87
CA ILE A 430 15.80 14.67 1.00
C ILE A 430 14.76 15.67 1.54
N TYR A 431 13.66 15.84 0.81
CA TYR A 431 12.43 16.54 1.18
C TYR A 431 11.24 15.62 0.92
N SER A 432 10.32 15.60 1.87
CA SER A 432 9.21 14.64 1.90
C SER A 432 7.96 15.16 1.21
N LEU A 433 7.63 16.43 1.42
CA LEU A 433 6.43 17.05 0.86
C LEU A 433 6.57 18.58 0.81
N GLN A 434 5.74 19.22 0.00
CA GLN A 434 5.57 20.68 0.00
C GLN A 434 4.27 21.04 0.72
N TYR A 435 4.31 22.02 1.63
CA TYR A 435 3.18 22.47 2.42
C TYR A 435 3.02 23.98 2.26
N PHE A 436 1.96 24.40 1.57
CA PHE A 436 1.65 25.80 1.23
C PHE A 436 2.85 26.61 0.70
N GLY A 437 3.62 25.99 -0.20
CA GLY A 437 4.80 26.57 -0.85
C GLY A 437 6.13 26.30 -0.13
N GLU A 438 6.13 25.74 1.09
CA GLU A 438 7.36 25.39 1.81
C GLU A 438 7.70 23.90 1.67
N ASN A 439 8.94 23.59 1.30
CA ASN A 439 9.41 22.22 1.23
C ASN A 439 9.79 21.72 2.64
N LEU A 440 9.14 20.66 3.10
CA LEU A 440 9.33 20.09 4.42
C LEU A 440 10.25 18.87 4.38
N ARG A 441 11.15 18.80 5.36
CA ARG A 441 12.02 17.64 5.58
C ARG A 441 11.26 16.54 6.34
N PRO A 442 11.65 15.27 6.20
CA PRO A 442 11.05 14.18 6.97
C PRO A 442 11.27 14.39 8.47
N TYR A 443 10.33 13.93 9.30
CA TYR A 443 10.39 14.12 10.76
C TYR A 443 11.71 13.64 11.40
N TRP A 444 12.25 12.50 10.97
CA TRP A 444 13.53 11.99 11.49
C TRP A 444 14.73 12.92 11.26
N ASN A 445 14.62 13.86 10.30
CA ASN A 445 15.63 14.86 9.95
C ASN A 445 15.02 16.26 9.75
N ASP A 446 14.07 16.65 10.60
CA ASP A 446 13.30 17.88 10.43
C ASP A 446 14.20 19.14 10.44
N LYS A 447 15.31 19.12 11.19
CA LYS A 447 16.30 20.21 11.25
C LYS A 447 17.36 20.16 10.15
N GLY A 448 17.39 19.10 9.33
CA GLY A 448 18.41 18.92 8.30
C GLY A 448 19.84 18.75 8.84
N ASN A 449 19.99 18.44 10.14
CA ASN A 449 21.27 18.27 10.82
C ASN A 449 21.69 16.79 10.97
N LYS A 450 20.87 15.85 10.51
CA LYS A 450 21.20 14.42 10.40
C LYS A 450 21.47 14.03 8.95
N THR A 451 22.17 12.91 8.80
CA THR A 451 22.38 12.27 7.50
C THR A 451 21.70 10.91 7.48
N ILE A 452 21.35 10.40 6.29
CA ILE A 452 20.79 9.05 6.16
C ILE A 452 21.76 7.99 6.72
N GLU A 453 23.08 8.19 6.61
CA GLU A 453 24.04 7.23 7.16
C GLU A 453 24.01 7.19 8.69
N THR A 454 23.74 8.31 9.36
CA THR A 454 23.51 8.32 10.82
C THR A 454 22.27 7.50 11.19
N ALA A 455 21.19 7.60 10.42
CA ALA A 455 19.99 6.79 10.64
C ALA A 455 20.24 5.28 10.46
N PHE A 456 21.09 4.90 9.49
CA PHE A 456 21.53 3.50 9.33
C PHE A 456 22.45 3.03 10.48
N GLU A 457 23.33 3.88 10.99
CA GLU A 457 24.19 3.55 12.14
C GLU A 457 23.36 3.36 13.42
N GLU A 458 22.39 4.24 13.68
CA GLU A 458 21.42 4.10 14.77
C GLU A 458 20.63 2.79 14.62
N ALA A 459 20.05 2.54 13.44
CA ALA A 459 19.32 1.31 13.14
C ALA A 459 20.17 0.04 13.36
N ASN A 460 21.43 0.04 12.91
CA ASN A 460 22.32 -1.11 13.11
C ASN A 460 22.61 -1.37 14.59
N THR A 461 22.80 -0.31 15.37
CA THR A 461 23.10 -0.37 16.81
C THR A 461 21.89 -0.86 17.60
N GLU A 462 20.70 -0.38 17.25
CA GLU A 462 19.45 -0.66 17.96
C GLU A 462 18.77 -1.97 17.55
N TYR A 463 19.25 -2.64 16.49
CA TYR A 463 18.58 -3.79 15.88
C TYR A 463 18.10 -4.85 16.88
N ALA A 464 18.96 -5.26 17.82
CA ALA A 464 18.60 -6.32 18.79
C ALA A 464 17.43 -5.90 19.69
N THR A 465 17.44 -4.64 20.15
CA THR A 465 16.36 -4.06 20.94
C THR A 465 15.07 -3.96 20.12
N LEU A 466 15.16 -3.41 18.90
CA LEU A 466 13.99 -3.24 18.03
C LEU A 466 13.37 -4.57 17.62
N LYS A 467 14.17 -5.61 17.39
CA LYS A 467 13.66 -6.95 17.10
C LYS A 467 12.86 -7.51 18.27
N SER A 468 13.34 -7.31 19.51
CA SER A 468 12.61 -7.69 20.71
C SER A 468 11.30 -6.90 20.86
N GLU A 469 11.34 -5.59 20.66
CA GLU A 469 10.15 -4.72 20.71
C GLU A 469 9.10 -5.09 19.64
N CYS A 470 9.54 -5.36 18.42
CA CYS A 470 8.68 -5.83 17.32
C CYS A 470 8.03 -7.17 17.66
N ASN A 471 8.80 -8.15 18.14
CA ASN A 471 8.24 -9.44 18.58
C ASN A 471 7.20 -9.28 19.70
N ASN A 472 7.48 -8.41 20.68
CA ASN A 472 6.53 -8.16 21.77
C ASN A 472 5.27 -7.46 21.28
N PHE A 473 5.40 -6.49 20.38
CA PHE A 473 4.27 -5.78 19.79
C PHE A 473 3.41 -6.69 18.92
N ASP A 474 4.03 -7.48 18.03
CA ASP A 474 3.34 -8.42 17.15
C ASP A 474 2.50 -9.42 17.97
N ASN A 475 3.08 -10.00 19.02
CA ASN A 475 2.38 -10.90 19.93
C ASN A 475 1.23 -10.22 20.66
N LYS A 476 1.46 -9.00 21.17
CA LYS A 476 0.43 -8.24 21.88
C LYS A 476 -0.73 -7.89 20.96
N LEU A 477 -0.46 -7.38 19.76
CA LEU A 477 -1.50 -7.00 18.81
C LEU A 477 -2.35 -8.20 18.41
N MET A 478 -1.74 -9.34 18.10
CA MET A 478 -2.47 -10.57 17.78
C MET A 478 -3.35 -11.01 18.95
N ALA A 479 -2.81 -11.04 20.18
CA ALA A 479 -3.57 -11.44 21.36
C ALA A 479 -4.74 -10.50 21.67
N ASP A 480 -4.51 -9.18 21.61
CA ASP A 480 -5.54 -8.17 21.85
C ASP A 480 -6.66 -8.28 20.80
N ALA A 481 -6.31 -8.43 19.52
CA ALA A 481 -7.30 -8.56 18.46
C ALA A 481 -8.08 -9.88 18.55
N VAL A 482 -7.43 -11.01 18.88
CA VAL A 482 -8.13 -12.29 19.13
C VAL A 482 -9.15 -12.13 20.26
N LYS A 483 -8.78 -11.45 21.35
CA LYS A 483 -9.67 -11.17 22.48
C LYS A 483 -10.87 -10.31 22.04
N SER A 484 -10.65 -9.33 21.17
CA SER A 484 -11.68 -8.39 20.74
C SER A 484 -12.66 -8.96 19.71
N GLY A 485 -12.19 -9.79 18.78
CA GLY A 485 -12.98 -10.19 17.61
C GLY A 485 -12.69 -11.56 17.01
N GLY A 486 -11.91 -12.40 17.69
CA GLY A 486 -11.55 -13.74 17.22
C GLY A 486 -10.33 -13.77 16.28
N LYS A 487 -9.92 -14.98 15.88
CA LYS A 487 -8.69 -15.22 15.09
C LYS A 487 -8.75 -14.56 13.71
N ASP A 488 -9.83 -14.77 12.95
CA ASP A 488 -9.98 -14.21 11.60
C ASP A 488 -9.88 -12.67 11.61
N TYR A 489 -10.44 -12.02 12.63
CA TYR A 489 -10.31 -10.58 12.84
C TYR A 489 -8.86 -10.17 13.13
N ALA A 490 -8.16 -10.91 14.00
CA ALA A 490 -6.79 -10.63 14.37
C ALA A 490 -5.82 -10.72 13.18
N GLU A 491 -5.98 -11.73 12.33
CA GLU A 491 -5.17 -11.90 11.12
C GLU A 491 -5.39 -10.76 10.11
N LEU A 492 -6.63 -10.25 10.00
CA LEU A 492 -6.95 -9.07 9.19
C LEU A 492 -6.33 -7.79 9.76
N CYS A 493 -6.39 -7.57 11.08
CA CYS A 493 -5.72 -6.43 11.72
C CYS A 493 -4.21 -6.46 11.48
N VAL A 494 -3.58 -7.62 11.67
CA VAL A 494 -2.14 -7.81 11.43
C VAL A 494 -1.75 -7.42 10.01
N LEU A 495 -2.53 -7.81 9.00
CA LEU A 495 -2.28 -7.46 7.60
C LEU A 495 -2.45 -5.96 7.32
N ALA A 496 -3.40 -5.30 7.99
CA ALA A 496 -3.70 -3.88 7.82
C ALA A 496 -2.64 -2.93 8.40
N TYR A 497 -1.90 -3.35 9.44
CA TYR A 497 -1.05 -2.49 10.26
C TYR A 497 -0.02 -1.68 9.44
N ARG A 498 0.90 -2.37 8.76
CA ARG A 498 1.96 -1.72 7.95
C ARG A 498 1.37 -0.92 6.79
N GLN A 499 0.35 -1.45 6.12
CA GLN A 499 -0.29 -0.78 5.00
C GLN A 499 -0.86 0.59 5.40
N SER A 500 -1.60 0.63 6.51
CA SER A 500 -2.21 1.88 7.00
C SER A 500 -1.15 2.94 7.29
N ILE A 501 -0.10 2.58 8.01
CA ILE A 501 0.95 3.52 8.42
C ILE A 501 1.77 3.98 7.22
N SER A 502 2.20 3.06 6.34
CA SER A 502 3.03 3.41 5.19
C SER A 502 2.30 4.20 4.10
N ALA A 503 0.97 4.34 4.17
CA ALA A 503 0.23 5.26 3.30
C ALA A 503 0.39 6.75 3.68
N HIS A 504 1.17 7.05 4.71
CA HIS A 504 1.39 8.41 5.22
C HIS A 504 2.85 8.82 5.19
N LYS A 505 3.07 10.12 5.38
CA LYS A 505 4.37 10.73 5.61
C LYS A 505 4.33 11.64 6.82
N LEU A 506 5.28 11.45 7.75
CA LEU A 506 5.41 12.25 8.96
C LEU A 506 6.42 13.40 8.76
N VAL A 507 5.98 14.63 8.97
CA VAL A 507 6.80 15.85 8.92
C VAL A 507 6.37 16.83 10.02
N ASN A 508 7.14 17.90 10.21
CA ASN A 508 6.72 19.04 11.04
C ASN A 508 6.36 20.22 10.13
N ALA A 509 5.22 20.85 10.39
CA ALA A 509 4.85 22.13 9.82
C ALA A 509 5.83 23.24 10.26
N PRO A 510 5.88 24.39 9.54
CA PRO A 510 6.78 25.50 9.89
C PRO A 510 6.58 26.05 11.31
N ASN A 511 5.36 25.95 11.86
CA ASN A 511 5.02 26.35 13.23
C ASN A 511 5.40 25.28 14.29
N GLY A 512 5.99 24.16 13.88
CA GLY A 512 6.38 23.05 14.74
C GLY A 512 5.27 22.02 15.02
N GLU A 513 4.09 22.17 14.43
CA GLU A 513 3.01 21.18 14.58
C GLU A 513 3.30 19.92 13.77
N LEU A 514 2.86 18.79 14.31
CA LEU A 514 2.97 17.51 13.60
C LEU A 514 2.05 17.50 12.39
N LEU A 515 2.54 17.01 11.26
CA LEU A 515 1.74 16.67 10.08
C LEU A 515 1.96 15.20 9.76
N PHE A 516 0.89 14.43 9.63
CA PHE A 516 0.93 13.03 9.26
C PHE A 516 0.03 12.82 8.04
N MET A 517 0.60 13.09 6.87
CA MET A 517 -0.14 13.36 5.64
C MET A 517 -0.28 12.06 4.85
N SER A 518 -1.52 11.62 4.61
CA SER A 518 -1.79 10.48 3.75
C SER A 518 -1.61 10.82 2.27
N LYS A 519 -1.25 9.83 1.46
CA LYS A 519 -1.60 9.79 0.04
C LYS A 519 -2.84 8.93 -0.12
N GLU A 520 -3.79 9.42 -0.88
CA GLU A 520 -4.95 8.64 -1.30
C GLU A 520 -4.57 7.66 -2.42
N ASN A 521 -3.97 6.54 -2.02
CA ASN A 521 -3.40 5.54 -2.93
C ASN A 521 -4.44 4.87 -3.82
N PHE A 522 -4.16 4.79 -5.12
CA PHE A 522 -5.01 4.10 -6.09
C PHE A 522 -6.46 4.61 -6.09
N SER A 523 -6.63 5.89 -5.77
CA SER A 523 -7.88 6.65 -5.60
C SER A 523 -7.63 8.15 -5.82
N GLY A 524 -6.87 8.50 -6.86
CA GLY A 524 -6.67 9.90 -7.30
C GLY A 524 -5.42 10.60 -6.75
N GLY A 525 -4.76 10.04 -5.73
CA GLY A 525 -3.45 10.51 -5.26
C GLY A 525 -3.50 11.88 -4.58
N PHE A 526 -4.65 12.25 -4.02
CA PHE A 526 -4.83 13.45 -3.21
C PHE A 526 -4.04 13.34 -1.91
N ILE A 527 -3.59 14.47 -1.38
CA ILE A 527 -2.84 14.53 -0.11
C ILE A 527 -3.74 14.96 1.03
N ASN A 528 -3.72 14.17 2.10
CA ASN A 528 -4.42 14.44 3.35
C ASN A 528 -5.94 14.59 3.19
N THR A 529 -6.52 13.71 2.38
CA THR A 529 -7.96 13.58 2.17
C THR A 529 -8.69 13.29 3.49
N VAL A 530 -9.73 14.05 3.81
CA VAL A 530 -10.42 14.02 5.11
C VAL A 530 -11.30 12.78 5.25
N ASP A 531 -12.04 12.42 4.22
CA ASP A 531 -12.90 11.24 4.22
C ASP A 531 -12.11 9.92 4.06
N VAL A 532 -10.82 9.98 3.71
CA VAL A 532 -9.84 8.88 3.88
C VAL A 532 -9.27 8.85 5.31
N THR A 533 -9.07 10.03 5.92
CA THR A 533 -8.62 10.16 7.30
C THR A 533 -9.62 9.55 8.29
N TYR A 534 -10.91 9.77 8.05
CA TYR A 534 -12.01 9.27 8.88
C TYR A 534 -12.02 7.74 9.10
N PRO A 535 -12.02 6.88 8.06
CA PRO A 535 -11.90 5.44 8.24
C PRO A 535 -10.52 5.02 8.77
N SER A 536 -9.45 5.78 8.52
CA SER A 536 -8.09 5.42 8.99
C SER A 536 -7.90 5.66 10.51
N ALA A 537 -8.68 6.56 11.10
CA ALA A 537 -8.54 7.06 12.47
C ALA A 537 -8.47 6.00 13.59
N PRO A 538 -9.21 4.86 13.55
CA PRO A 538 -9.27 3.97 14.71
C PRO A 538 -7.93 3.39 15.13
N LEU A 539 -7.05 3.05 14.18
CA LEU A 539 -5.68 2.60 14.47
C LEU A 539 -4.89 3.63 15.28
N TYR A 540 -4.96 4.90 14.87
CA TYR A 540 -4.19 5.97 15.48
C TYR A 540 -4.75 6.38 16.84
N LEU A 541 -6.08 6.42 17.00
CA LEU A 541 -6.71 6.62 18.32
C LEU A 541 -6.35 5.51 19.32
N LEU A 542 -6.23 4.27 18.82
CA LEU A 542 -5.89 3.13 19.65
C LEU A 542 -4.45 3.20 20.18
N TYR A 543 -3.48 3.62 19.36
CA TYR A 543 -2.06 3.54 19.72
C TYR A 543 -1.39 4.89 19.97
N ASN A 544 -1.68 5.94 19.21
CA ASN A 544 -1.10 7.27 19.39
C ASN A 544 -1.99 8.39 18.80
N PRO A 545 -2.83 9.06 19.62
CA PRO A 545 -3.71 10.15 19.17
C PRO A 545 -2.98 11.37 18.57
N GLU A 546 -1.69 11.57 18.84
CA GLU A 546 -0.92 12.64 18.17
C GLU A 546 -0.84 12.46 16.66
N LEU A 547 -0.85 11.21 16.17
CA LEU A 547 -0.85 10.94 14.73
C LEU A 547 -2.16 11.36 14.09
N LEU A 548 -3.31 11.11 14.74
CA LEU A 548 -4.59 11.58 14.23
C LEU A 548 -4.69 13.10 14.27
N LYS A 549 -4.17 13.76 15.31
CA LYS A 549 -4.00 15.23 15.30
C LYS A 549 -3.16 15.67 14.11
N GLY A 550 -2.07 14.97 13.83
CA GLY A 550 -1.21 15.22 12.66
C GLY A 550 -1.93 15.10 11.32
N MET A 551 -2.93 14.23 11.20
CA MET A 551 -3.78 14.11 10.00
C MET A 551 -4.78 15.28 9.87
N LEU A 552 -5.20 15.88 10.98
CA LEU A 552 -6.18 16.98 11.01
C LEU A 552 -5.57 18.38 11.00
N ASN A 553 -4.34 18.55 11.51
CA ASN A 553 -3.69 19.85 11.67
C ASN A 553 -3.63 20.66 10.36
N GLY A 554 -3.33 20.00 9.23
CA GLY A 554 -3.29 20.67 7.92
C GLY A 554 -4.65 21.22 7.47
N ILE A 555 -5.74 20.51 7.77
CA ILE A 555 -7.12 20.89 7.42
C ILE A 555 -7.60 22.06 8.28
N TYR A 556 -7.30 22.01 9.59
CA TYR A 556 -7.54 23.13 10.48
C TYR A 556 -6.78 24.37 10.03
N TYR A 557 -5.47 24.25 9.77
CA TYR A 557 -4.65 25.37 9.28
C TYR A 557 -5.19 25.94 7.97
N TYR A 558 -5.61 25.11 7.02
CA TYR A 558 -6.12 25.59 5.73
C TYR A 558 -7.36 26.48 5.89
N SER A 559 -8.24 26.12 6.81
CA SER A 559 -9.44 26.91 7.17
C SER A 559 -9.10 28.14 8.01
N GLU A 560 -8.31 27.97 9.07
CA GLU A 560 -7.98 29.01 10.06
C GLU A 560 -7.06 30.10 9.52
N SER A 561 -6.24 29.77 8.52
CA SER A 561 -5.43 30.75 7.80
C SER A 561 -6.22 31.61 6.81
N GLY A 562 -7.49 31.29 6.57
CA GLY A 562 -8.35 31.95 5.57
C GLY A 562 -8.02 31.58 4.12
N LYS A 563 -7.09 30.64 3.89
CA LYS A 563 -6.77 30.11 2.57
C LYS A 563 -7.91 29.23 2.01
N TRP A 564 -8.71 28.66 2.90
CA TRP A 564 -10.00 28.04 2.59
C TRP A 564 -11.13 28.85 3.24
N ALA A 565 -11.91 29.56 2.41
CA ALA A 565 -12.90 30.53 2.89
C ALA A 565 -14.32 29.95 3.05
N LYS A 566 -14.52 28.66 2.78
CA LYS A 566 -15.85 28.03 2.83
C LYS A 566 -16.22 27.64 4.27
N PRO A 567 -17.52 27.60 4.63
CA PRO A 567 -17.98 27.34 6.00
C PRO A 567 -17.98 25.85 6.40
N TYR A 568 -17.13 25.04 5.76
CA TYR A 568 -16.97 23.60 5.96
C TYR A 568 -15.52 23.22 5.62
N PRO A 569 -14.96 22.10 6.12
CA PRO A 569 -13.59 21.71 5.79
C PRO A 569 -13.40 21.47 4.29
N ALA A 570 -12.16 21.64 3.81
CA ALA A 570 -11.76 21.19 2.49
C ALA A 570 -11.68 19.66 2.44
N HIS A 571 -11.88 19.08 1.26
CA HIS A 571 -11.74 17.63 1.03
C HIS A 571 -10.30 17.16 1.21
N ASP A 572 -9.35 17.86 0.58
CA ASP A 572 -7.92 17.54 0.55
C ASP A 572 -7.06 18.82 0.63
N LEU A 573 -5.75 18.63 0.66
CA LEU A 573 -4.78 19.73 0.64
C LEU A 573 -4.02 19.84 -0.69
N GLY A 574 -4.33 19.03 -1.70
CA GLY A 574 -3.68 19.05 -3.00
C GLY A 574 -3.42 17.66 -3.59
N THR A 575 -2.37 17.56 -4.40
CA THR A 575 -1.94 16.29 -5.02
C THR A 575 -0.64 15.85 -4.38
N TYR A 576 -0.58 14.64 -3.81
CA TYR A 576 0.61 14.14 -3.12
C TYR A 576 1.84 14.17 -4.04
N PRO A 577 2.99 14.76 -3.60
CA PRO A 577 3.32 15.21 -2.24
C PRO A 577 3.20 16.74 -2.06
N VAL A 578 2.38 17.42 -2.87
CA VAL A 578 2.22 18.88 -2.89
C VAL A 578 0.89 19.27 -2.24
N ALA A 579 0.96 19.73 -0.99
CA ALA A 579 -0.17 20.21 -0.20
C ALA A 579 -0.32 21.75 -0.29
N ASN A 580 -0.82 22.25 -1.43
CA ASN A 580 -0.96 23.70 -1.70
C ASN A 580 -2.41 24.20 -1.85
N GLY A 581 -3.40 23.37 -1.59
CA GLY A 581 -4.82 23.69 -1.67
C GLY A 581 -5.62 22.60 -2.39
N GLN A 582 -6.94 22.56 -2.14
CA GLN A 582 -7.85 21.52 -2.63
C GLN A 582 -7.80 21.39 -4.16
N VAL A 583 -7.79 20.16 -4.66
CA VAL A 583 -7.81 19.86 -6.11
C VAL A 583 -8.90 18.87 -6.53
N TYR A 584 -9.64 18.25 -5.60
CA TYR A 584 -10.66 17.24 -5.89
C TYR A 584 -11.88 17.72 -6.72
N GLY A 585 -11.92 18.99 -7.17
CA GLY A 585 -12.86 19.48 -8.18
C GLY A 585 -14.29 19.70 -7.70
N GLU A 586 -14.74 18.94 -6.70
CA GLU A 586 -16.05 19.04 -6.03
C GLU A 586 -15.89 19.22 -4.52
N ASP A 587 -16.93 19.69 -3.84
CA ASP A 587 -16.96 19.78 -2.37
C ASP A 587 -17.82 18.66 -1.76
N MET A 588 -17.46 18.23 -0.54
CA MET A 588 -18.28 17.30 0.27
C MET A 588 -18.66 17.90 1.63
N PRO A 589 -19.45 18.98 1.68
CA PRO A 589 -19.52 19.85 2.85
C PRO A 589 -20.11 19.20 4.10
N VAL A 590 -21.14 18.34 3.97
CA VAL A 590 -21.73 17.64 5.13
C VAL A 590 -20.81 16.50 5.59
N GLU A 591 -20.20 15.80 4.64
CA GLU A 591 -19.29 14.68 4.87
C GLU A 591 -18.07 15.14 5.66
N GLU A 592 -17.37 16.17 5.18
CA GLU A 592 -16.13 16.62 5.82
C GLU A 592 -16.35 17.33 7.15
N CYS A 593 -17.41 18.15 7.26
CA CYS A 593 -17.82 18.68 8.56
C CYS A 593 -18.05 17.54 9.56
N GLY A 594 -18.80 16.51 9.16
CA GLY A 594 -19.08 15.36 9.99
C GLY A 594 -17.82 14.62 10.41
N ASN A 595 -16.93 14.35 9.44
CA ASN A 595 -15.66 13.67 9.65
C ASN A 595 -14.81 14.40 10.70
N VAL A 596 -14.48 15.67 10.48
CA VAL A 596 -13.54 16.39 11.36
C VAL A 596 -14.14 16.61 12.75
N VAL A 597 -15.42 16.95 12.87
CA VAL A 597 -16.06 17.16 14.18
C VAL A 597 -16.10 15.88 15.01
N ILE A 598 -16.43 14.73 14.39
CA ILE A 598 -16.45 13.44 15.08
C ILE A 598 -15.04 13.03 15.50
N LEU A 599 -14.05 13.15 14.61
CA LEU A 599 -12.67 12.76 14.92
C LEU A 599 -12.05 13.62 16.02
N THR A 600 -12.38 14.91 16.08
CA THR A 600 -11.91 15.79 17.16
C THR A 600 -12.52 15.41 18.51
N ALA A 601 -13.79 14.99 18.55
CA ALA A 601 -14.38 14.41 19.77
C ALA A 601 -13.76 13.06 20.12
N ALA A 602 -13.44 12.23 19.13
CA ALA A 602 -12.74 10.96 19.36
C ALA A 602 -11.33 11.14 19.92
N ILE A 603 -10.60 12.18 19.48
CA ILE A 603 -9.33 12.60 20.10
C ILE A 603 -9.58 12.99 21.56
N ALA A 604 -10.57 13.85 21.82
CA ALA A 604 -10.88 14.29 23.18
C ALA A 604 -11.18 13.10 24.11
N LYS A 605 -11.93 12.11 23.61
CA LYS A 605 -12.21 10.86 24.31
C LYS A 605 -10.94 10.04 24.58
N ALA A 606 -10.06 9.89 23.59
CA ALA A 606 -8.81 9.14 23.74
C ALA A 606 -7.86 9.78 24.76
N GLU A 607 -7.76 11.11 24.74
CA GLU A 607 -6.91 11.90 25.64
C GLU A 607 -7.55 12.15 27.01
N GLY A 608 -8.86 11.95 27.13
CA GLY A 608 -9.64 12.24 28.34
C GLY A 608 -9.83 13.74 28.61
N ASN A 609 -9.69 14.60 27.60
CA ASN A 609 -9.89 16.05 27.71
C ASN A 609 -10.12 16.69 26.33
N ALA A 610 -10.84 17.80 26.26
CA ALA A 610 -11.13 18.52 25.02
C ALA A 610 -10.11 19.61 24.64
N ASN A 611 -8.84 19.53 25.08
CA ASN A 611 -7.86 20.61 24.83
C ASN A 611 -7.55 20.81 23.35
N TYR A 612 -7.48 19.73 22.57
CA TYR A 612 -7.31 19.83 21.12
C TYR A 612 -8.50 20.54 20.47
N ALA A 613 -9.72 20.20 20.86
CA ALA A 613 -10.93 20.89 20.40
C ALA A 613 -10.93 22.38 20.77
N LYS A 614 -10.51 22.72 22.00
CA LYS A 614 -10.42 24.11 22.48
C LYS A 614 -9.57 24.99 21.58
N LYS A 615 -8.45 24.46 21.07
CA LYS A 615 -7.55 25.17 20.17
C LYS A 615 -8.24 25.57 18.86
N HIS A 616 -9.16 24.75 18.37
CA HIS A 616 -9.86 24.89 17.09
C HIS A 616 -11.34 25.28 17.24
N TRP A 617 -11.76 25.77 18.42
CA TRP A 617 -13.17 25.90 18.79
C TRP A 617 -13.98 26.83 17.88
N ASN A 618 -13.39 27.93 17.44
CA ASN A 618 -14.05 28.88 16.53
C ASN A 618 -14.40 28.23 15.19
N THR A 619 -13.47 27.45 14.64
CA THR A 619 -13.65 26.71 13.39
C THR A 619 -14.68 25.60 13.55
N LEU A 620 -14.57 24.81 14.63
CA LEU A 620 -15.55 23.77 14.98
C LEU A 620 -16.97 24.33 15.11
N LYS A 621 -17.13 25.52 15.70
CA LYS A 621 -18.42 26.20 15.82
C LYS A 621 -19.03 26.50 14.45
N ILE A 622 -18.24 27.02 13.51
CA ILE A 622 -18.70 27.29 12.14
C ILE A 622 -19.22 26.01 11.48
N TRP A 623 -18.50 24.90 11.62
CA TRP A 623 -18.88 23.61 11.05
C TRP A 623 -20.11 23.00 11.74
N ALA A 624 -20.24 23.13 13.07
CA ALA A 624 -21.44 22.72 13.80
C ALA A 624 -22.66 23.55 13.39
N ASP A 625 -22.50 24.87 13.23
CA ASP A 625 -23.53 25.77 12.73
C ASP A 625 -23.95 25.38 11.30
N PHE A 626 -23.02 25.03 10.43
CA PHE A 626 -23.30 24.51 9.09
C PHE A 626 -24.12 23.22 9.14
N LEU A 627 -23.67 22.21 9.90
CA LEU A 627 -24.36 20.93 10.04
C LEU A 627 -25.77 21.07 10.63
N SER A 628 -25.97 22.01 11.55
CA SER A 628 -27.29 22.26 12.16
C SER A 628 -28.34 22.74 11.15
N ARG A 629 -27.90 23.37 10.05
CA ARG A 629 -28.76 23.89 8.99
C ARG A 629 -28.88 22.95 7.81
N GLU A 630 -27.74 22.45 7.32
CA GLU A 630 -27.64 21.73 6.04
C GLU A 630 -27.46 20.21 6.22
N GLY A 631 -27.22 19.74 7.43
CA GLY A 631 -26.83 18.35 7.69
C GLY A 631 -27.98 17.35 7.74
N PHE A 632 -29.21 17.78 8.06
CA PHE A 632 -30.31 16.83 8.28
C PHE A 632 -30.86 16.23 7.00
N ASP A 633 -31.19 17.03 5.99
CA ASP A 633 -31.73 16.57 4.70
C ASP A 633 -30.76 17.00 3.59
N PRO A 634 -29.63 16.29 3.43
CA PRO A 634 -28.53 16.76 2.61
C PRO A 634 -28.95 16.94 1.15
N ALA A 635 -28.56 18.08 0.57
CA ALA A 635 -28.71 18.32 -0.87
C ALA A 635 -27.94 17.29 -1.71
N ASN A 636 -28.13 17.32 -3.03
CA ASN A 636 -27.38 16.47 -3.94
C ASN A 636 -25.87 16.80 -3.89
N GLN A 637 -25.12 15.97 -3.18
CA GLN A 637 -23.67 16.10 -2.99
C GLN A 637 -23.02 14.72 -3.00
N LEU A 638 -21.69 14.69 -3.13
CA LEU A 638 -20.89 13.51 -2.87
C LEU A 638 -20.77 13.25 -1.36
N CYS A 639 -20.54 12.00 -1.02
CA CYS A 639 -20.02 11.57 0.28
C CYS A 639 -18.77 10.72 0.01
N THR A 640 -18.15 10.19 1.06
CA THR A 640 -16.95 9.34 0.93
C THR A 640 -17.09 8.16 -0.03
N ASP A 641 -18.33 7.68 -0.26
CA ASP A 641 -18.63 6.67 -1.27
C ASP A 641 -18.86 7.32 -2.65
N ASP A 642 -17.97 8.22 -3.04
CA ASP A 642 -18.05 9.05 -4.25
C ASP A 642 -18.12 8.24 -5.55
N PHE A 643 -17.45 7.09 -5.56
CA PHE A 643 -17.49 6.08 -6.61
C PHE A 643 -18.89 5.49 -6.85
N ALA A 644 -19.83 5.68 -5.92
CA ALA A 644 -21.23 5.33 -6.07
C ALA A 644 -22.11 6.51 -6.59
N GLY A 645 -21.49 7.66 -6.86
CA GLY A 645 -22.11 8.86 -7.41
C GLY A 645 -22.80 9.74 -6.36
N HIS A 646 -23.26 10.90 -6.83
CA HIS A 646 -24.00 11.87 -6.01
C HIS A 646 -25.29 11.27 -5.47
N LEU A 647 -25.65 11.64 -4.23
CA LEU A 647 -26.86 11.13 -3.60
C LEU A 647 -27.50 12.21 -2.72
N ALA A 648 -28.62 12.76 -3.19
CA ALA A 648 -29.46 13.63 -2.36
C ALA A 648 -30.18 12.84 -1.26
N ARG A 649 -30.46 13.50 -0.14
CA ARG A 649 -31.29 12.99 0.96
C ARG A 649 -30.77 11.67 1.56
N ASN A 650 -29.46 11.47 1.47
CA ASN A 650 -28.75 10.29 1.96
C ASN A 650 -28.92 10.15 3.49
N THR A 651 -29.51 9.04 3.93
CA THR A 651 -29.83 8.82 5.35
C THR A 651 -28.59 8.55 6.19
N ASN A 652 -27.55 7.90 5.65
CA ASN A 652 -26.31 7.65 6.39
C ASN A 652 -25.47 8.94 6.55
N LEU A 653 -25.48 9.82 5.53
CA LEU A 653 -24.85 11.13 5.61
C LEU A 653 -25.57 12.06 6.59
N SER A 654 -26.91 12.06 6.57
CA SER A 654 -27.74 12.75 7.57
C SER A 654 -27.42 12.29 8.99
N MET A 655 -27.30 10.97 9.18
CA MET A 655 -26.91 10.39 10.46
C MET A 655 -25.52 10.83 10.90
N LYS A 656 -24.53 10.91 9.99
CA LYS A 656 -23.21 11.46 10.31
C LYS A 656 -23.31 12.88 10.85
N ALA A 657 -24.12 13.75 10.24
CA ALA A 657 -24.33 15.11 10.73
C ALA A 657 -24.93 15.14 12.15
N ILE A 658 -25.91 14.27 12.43
CA ILE A 658 -26.52 14.14 13.76
C ILE A 658 -25.48 13.71 14.81
N VAL A 659 -24.69 12.69 14.49
CA VAL A 659 -23.62 12.20 15.36
C VAL A 659 -22.56 13.27 15.60
N ALA A 660 -22.17 14.03 14.56
CA ALA A 660 -21.24 15.14 14.67
C ALA A 660 -21.77 16.27 15.58
N LEU A 661 -23.05 16.64 15.49
CA LEU A 661 -23.67 17.61 16.40
C LEU A 661 -23.65 17.11 17.85
N GLY A 662 -23.93 15.82 18.09
CA GLY A 662 -23.81 15.23 19.43
C GLY A 662 -22.37 15.23 19.95
N SER A 663 -21.39 14.94 19.09
CA SER A 663 -19.96 15.03 19.39
C SER A 663 -19.55 16.45 19.76
N TYR A 664 -20.05 17.46 19.02
CA TYR A 664 -19.80 18.87 19.34
C TYR A 664 -20.39 19.26 20.70
N VAL A 665 -21.62 18.85 21.00
CA VAL A 665 -22.26 19.03 22.31
C VAL A 665 -21.45 18.37 23.43
N GLN A 666 -20.92 17.17 23.22
CA GLN A 666 -20.09 16.49 24.21
C GLN A 666 -18.82 17.31 24.51
N MET A 667 -18.11 17.76 23.47
CA MET A 667 -16.92 18.61 23.65
C MET A 667 -17.25 19.95 24.32
N ALA A 668 -18.38 20.59 23.97
CA ALA A 668 -18.81 21.84 24.60
C ALA A 668 -19.01 21.66 26.11
N ASN A 669 -19.66 20.57 26.52
CA ASN A 669 -19.83 20.23 27.93
C ASN A 669 -18.50 19.97 28.63
N GLU A 670 -17.56 19.25 27.99
CA GLU A 670 -16.22 19.02 28.52
C GLU A 670 -15.41 20.32 28.70
N LEU A 671 -15.63 21.31 27.83
CA LEU A 671 -15.04 22.64 27.93
C LEU A 671 -15.76 23.55 28.94
N GLY A 672 -16.89 23.12 29.50
CA GLY A 672 -17.73 23.90 30.41
C GLY A 672 -18.62 24.95 29.72
N ASP A 673 -18.71 24.92 28.39
CA ASP A 673 -19.55 25.83 27.60
C ASP A 673 -20.98 25.31 27.48
N LYS A 674 -21.72 25.40 28.59
CA LYS A 674 -23.12 24.94 28.67
C LYS A 674 -24.04 25.68 27.72
N ALA A 675 -23.79 26.97 27.49
CA ALA A 675 -24.63 27.78 26.61
C ALA A 675 -24.53 27.28 25.16
N GLU A 676 -23.32 26.95 24.70
CA GLU A 676 -23.13 26.34 23.38
C GLU A 676 -23.76 24.94 23.32
N ALA A 677 -23.60 24.12 24.36
CA ALA A 677 -24.23 22.79 24.42
C ALA A 677 -25.77 22.86 24.34
N ASP A 678 -26.39 23.74 25.13
CA ASP A 678 -27.85 23.91 25.22
C ASP A 678 -28.47 24.37 23.89
N LYS A 679 -27.68 25.01 23.01
CA LYS A 679 -28.11 25.39 21.65
C LYS A 679 -28.33 24.17 20.74
N TYR A 680 -27.41 23.20 20.74
CA TYR A 680 -27.46 22.09 19.76
C TYR A 680 -28.11 20.80 20.28
N VAL A 681 -28.21 20.60 21.60
CA VAL A 681 -28.94 19.46 22.20
C VAL A 681 -30.36 19.29 21.64
N PRO A 682 -31.24 20.32 21.63
CA PRO A 682 -32.60 20.15 21.10
C PRO A 682 -32.61 19.87 19.60
N ILE A 683 -31.68 20.47 18.84
CA ILE A 683 -31.54 20.27 17.39
C ILE A 683 -31.21 18.80 17.09
N ALA A 684 -30.19 18.25 17.73
CA ALA A 684 -29.78 16.85 17.53
C ALA A 684 -30.92 15.88 17.89
N LYS A 685 -31.62 16.10 19.01
CA LYS A 685 -32.77 15.28 19.43
C LYS A 685 -33.93 15.33 18.42
N GLU A 686 -34.24 16.51 17.90
CA GLU A 686 -35.28 16.65 16.88
C GLU A 686 -34.89 15.95 15.58
N MET A 687 -33.63 16.10 15.15
CA MET A 687 -33.10 15.42 13.96
C MET A 687 -33.16 13.90 14.11
N VAL A 688 -32.78 13.32 15.27
CA VAL A 688 -32.94 11.86 15.53
C VAL A 688 -34.39 11.43 15.34
N ARG A 689 -35.33 12.15 15.97
CA ARG A 689 -36.77 11.81 15.88
C ARG A 689 -37.25 11.82 14.43
N LYS A 690 -36.94 12.87 13.67
CA LYS A 690 -37.32 12.99 12.26
C LYS A 690 -36.62 11.95 11.40
N TRP A 691 -35.33 11.69 11.65
CA TRP A 691 -34.56 10.67 10.92
C TRP A 691 -35.22 9.30 11.06
N MET A 692 -35.55 8.90 12.29
CA MET A 692 -36.22 7.63 12.56
C MET A 692 -37.60 7.52 11.91
N GLU A 693 -38.33 8.63 11.79
CA GLU A 693 -39.63 8.69 11.14
C GLU A 693 -39.50 8.57 9.61
N MET A 694 -38.63 9.39 9.01
CA MET A 694 -38.48 9.51 7.56
C MET A 694 -37.74 8.32 6.94
N ALA A 695 -36.66 7.84 7.56
CA ALA A 695 -35.84 6.78 6.99
C ALA A 695 -36.43 5.39 7.18
N LYS A 696 -37.32 5.17 8.17
CA LYS A 696 -37.82 3.83 8.51
C LYS A 696 -38.55 3.16 7.35
N ASP A 697 -38.19 1.91 7.07
CA ASP A 697 -38.79 1.09 6.02
C ASP A 697 -39.09 -0.33 6.52
N GLY A 698 -39.87 -0.42 7.59
CA GLY A 698 -40.24 -1.69 8.21
C GLY A 698 -39.11 -2.29 9.04
N ASP A 699 -38.36 -3.22 8.46
CA ASP A 699 -37.30 -4.02 9.11
C ASP A 699 -35.89 -3.43 8.93
N HIS A 700 -35.77 -2.28 8.26
CA HIS A 700 -34.53 -1.52 8.07
C HIS A 700 -34.80 -0.02 7.85
N TYR A 701 -33.73 0.75 7.68
CA TYR A 701 -33.75 2.16 7.30
C TYR A 701 -33.23 2.37 5.87
N ALA A 702 -34.00 3.12 5.09
CA ALA A 702 -33.80 3.33 3.66
C ALA A 702 -32.44 3.98 3.31
N LEU A 703 -32.00 3.86 2.05
CA LEU A 703 -30.79 4.53 1.54
C LEU A 703 -30.95 6.06 1.53
N THR A 704 -32.11 6.54 1.07
CA THR A 704 -32.51 7.96 1.08
C THR A 704 -33.85 8.12 1.79
N PHE A 705 -34.20 9.34 2.20
CA PHE A 705 -35.49 9.58 2.88
C PHE A 705 -36.73 9.31 1.99
N ASN A 706 -36.57 9.30 0.67
CA ASN A 706 -37.67 9.16 -0.29
C ASN A 706 -37.75 7.78 -0.97
N ASP A 707 -36.72 6.93 -0.85
CA ASP A 707 -36.65 5.68 -1.62
C ASP A 707 -36.86 4.45 -0.75
N LYS A 708 -38.13 4.11 -0.47
CA LYS A 708 -38.49 2.85 0.21
C LYS A 708 -38.11 1.63 -0.65
N GLY A 709 -37.79 0.52 -0.01
CA GLY A 709 -37.26 -0.72 -0.59
C GLY A 709 -35.74 -0.74 -0.79
N THR A 710 -35.05 0.35 -0.46
CA THR A 710 -33.59 0.50 -0.59
C THR A 710 -32.92 0.46 0.78
N TRP A 711 -31.62 0.25 0.85
CA TRP A 711 -30.90 0.22 2.13
C TRP A 711 -29.43 0.58 1.95
N SER A 712 -28.75 0.96 3.03
CA SER A 712 -27.29 1.14 3.10
C SER A 712 -26.77 0.79 4.47
N GLN A 713 -25.49 0.42 4.56
CA GLN A 713 -24.79 0.28 5.83
C GLN A 713 -24.79 1.61 6.59
N LYS A 714 -25.35 1.62 7.81
CA LYS A 714 -25.40 2.78 8.71
C LYS A 714 -24.15 2.84 9.60
N TYR A 715 -22.98 2.71 8.98
CA TYR A 715 -21.70 2.58 9.68
C TYR A 715 -21.37 3.80 10.57
N ASN A 716 -21.94 4.97 10.31
CA ASN A 716 -21.73 6.16 11.15
C ASN A 716 -22.35 6.05 12.56
N LEU A 717 -23.29 5.13 12.78
CA LEU A 717 -23.80 4.81 14.14
C LEU A 717 -22.69 4.36 15.10
N VAL A 718 -21.56 3.88 14.57
CA VAL A 718 -20.45 3.37 15.39
C VAL A 718 -19.94 4.45 16.34
N TRP A 719 -19.93 5.72 15.92
CA TRP A 719 -19.45 6.81 16.77
C TRP A 719 -20.45 7.26 17.83
N ASP A 720 -21.76 7.13 17.60
CA ASP A 720 -22.77 7.29 18.67
C ASP A 720 -22.52 6.27 19.80
N LYS A 721 -22.21 5.03 19.41
CA LYS A 721 -21.87 3.94 20.34
C LYS A 721 -20.54 4.17 21.07
N LEU A 722 -19.45 4.40 20.34
CA LEU A 722 -18.09 4.51 20.90
C LEU A 722 -17.94 5.75 21.81
N LEU A 723 -18.53 6.88 21.42
CA LEU A 723 -18.49 8.12 22.21
C LEU A 723 -19.57 8.17 23.29
N LYS A 724 -20.47 7.19 23.33
CA LYS A 724 -21.60 7.10 24.27
C LYS A 724 -22.47 8.37 24.23
N LEU A 725 -22.77 8.87 23.04
CA LEU A 725 -23.61 10.07 22.88
C LEU A 725 -25.07 9.74 23.22
N ASN A 726 -25.48 8.48 23.04
CA ASN A 726 -26.83 7.97 23.29
C ASN A 726 -27.89 8.75 22.51
N LEU A 727 -27.59 9.08 21.25
CA LEU A 727 -28.49 9.81 20.36
C LEU A 727 -29.58 8.88 19.85
N PHE A 728 -29.22 7.73 19.30
CA PHE A 728 -30.15 6.76 18.74
C PHE A 728 -30.48 5.65 19.76
N PRO A 729 -31.73 5.19 19.85
CA PRO A 729 -32.09 4.09 20.74
C PRO A 729 -31.53 2.76 20.22
N ASN A 730 -31.23 1.83 21.14
CA ASN A 730 -30.72 0.49 20.83
C ASN A 730 -31.53 -0.28 19.78
N SER A 731 -32.83 0.00 19.65
CA SER A 731 -33.68 -0.60 18.62
C SER A 731 -33.19 -0.29 17.20
N VAL A 732 -32.61 0.88 16.94
CA VAL A 732 -32.08 1.26 15.62
C VAL A 732 -30.93 0.32 15.21
N TYR A 733 -29.99 0.10 16.13
CA TYR A 733 -28.86 -0.80 15.94
C TYR A 733 -29.31 -2.24 15.68
N GLN A 734 -30.27 -2.73 16.47
CA GLN A 734 -30.80 -4.09 16.32
C GLN A 734 -31.53 -4.27 14.99
N THR A 735 -32.34 -3.30 14.57
CA THR A 735 -33.03 -3.31 13.28
C THR A 735 -32.03 -3.47 12.13
N GLU A 736 -31.02 -2.60 12.06
CA GLU A 736 -30.03 -2.63 10.98
C GLU A 736 -29.18 -3.92 11.00
N ILE A 737 -28.66 -4.34 12.16
CA ILE A 737 -27.86 -5.57 12.26
C ILE A 737 -28.66 -6.81 11.84
N ASN A 738 -29.91 -6.94 12.30
CA ASN A 738 -30.76 -8.06 11.92
C ASN A 738 -30.99 -8.09 10.42
N TYR A 739 -31.25 -6.93 9.81
CA TYR A 739 -31.44 -6.83 8.37
C TYR A 739 -30.17 -7.20 7.60
N TYR A 740 -29.01 -6.64 7.96
CA TYR A 740 -27.75 -6.89 7.26
C TYR A 740 -27.32 -8.36 7.26
N LEU A 741 -27.60 -9.10 8.34
CA LEU A 741 -27.32 -10.54 8.40
C LEU A 741 -28.07 -11.33 7.32
N THR A 742 -29.19 -10.81 6.80
CA THR A 742 -29.95 -11.42 5.69
C THR A 742 -29.42 -11.05 4.30
N ARG A 743 -28.47 -10.11 4.22
CA ARG A 743 -27.97 -9.50 2.97
C ARG A 743 -26.51 -9.83 2.66
N GLN A 744 -25.82 -10.60 3.50
CA GLN A 744 -24.45 -10.99 3.24
C GLN A 744 -24.32 -11.89 2.01
N ASN A 745 -23.35 -11.59 1.16
CA ASN A 745 -22.86 -12.48 0.12
C ASN A 745 -21.64 -13.27 0.62
N GLU A 746 -21.07 -14.11 -0.25
CA GLU A 746 -19.94 -15.00 0.06
C GLU A 746 -18.74 -14.27 0.68
N PHE A 747 -18.42 -13.07 0.19
CA PHE A 747 -17.24 -12.29 0.55
C PHE A 747 -17.56 -11.04 1.38
N GLY A 748 -18.82 -10.78 1.72
CA GLY A 748 -19.17 -9.68 2.62
C GLY A 748 -20.57 -9.12 2.45
N LEU A 749 -20.87 -8.09 3.23
CA LEU A 749 -22.08 -7.30 3.13
C LEU A 749 -21.91 -6.22 2.05
N PRO A 750 -22.76 -6.14 1.02
CA PRO A 750 -22.75 -5.02 0.07
C PRO A 750 -22.84 -3.66 0.77
N LEU A 751 -22.27 -2.61 0.18
CA LEU A 751 -22.31 -1.26 0.73
C LEU A 751 -23.77 -0.78 0.93
N ASP A 752 -24.58 -1.00 -0.09
CA ASP A 752 -25.98 -0.62 -0.16
C ASP A 752 -26.72 -1.43 -1.24
N SER A 753 -28.00 -1.11 -1.47
CA SER A 753 -28.83 -1.80 -2.46
C SER A 753 -28.52 -1.52 -3.93
N ARG A 754 -27.60 -0.58 -4.26
CA ARG A 754 -27.32 -0.15 -5.64
C ARG A 754 -26.36 -1.10 -6.37
N ALA A 755 -25.46 -1.75 -5.63
CA ALA A 755 -24.43 -2.60 -6.20
C ALA A 755 -24.04 -3.73 -5.26
N LYS A 756 -23.31 -4.73 -5.79
CA LYS A 756 -22.83 -5.88 -5.01
C LYS A 756 -21.40 -5.69 -4.48
N TYR A 757 -20.78 -4.55 -4.71
CA TYR A 757 -19.48 -4.25 -4.11
C TYR A 757 -19.65 -3.70 -2.69
N THR A 758 -18.53 -3.60 -1.97
CA THR A 758 -18.50 -3.06 -0.61
C THR A 758 -17.22 -2.29 -0.34
N LYS A 759 -17.18 -1.62 0.82
CA LYS A 759 -15.99 -1.10 1.46
C LYS A 759 -15.73 -1.90 2.74
N SER A 760 -14.59 -2.61 2.83
CA SER A 760 -14.36 -3.54 3.96
C SER A 760 -14.35 -2.86 5.33
N ASP A 761 -13.79 -1.66 5.41
CA ASP A 761 -13.76 -0.82 6.60
C ASP A 761 -15.18 -0.45 7.07
N TRP A 762 -16.12 -0.19 6.16
CA TRP A 762 -17.52 0.01 6.50
C TRP A 762 -18.20 -1.25 7.04
N ILE A 763 -17.83 -2.44 6.54
CA ILE A 763 -18.29 -3.70 7.13
C ILE A 763 -17.72 -3.83 8.56
N MET A 764 -16.45 -3.50 8.80
CA MET A 764 -15.85 -3.56 10.15
C MET A 764 -16.58 -2.65 11.14
N TRP A 765 -16.92 -1.44 10.71
CA TRP A 765 -17.66 -0.46 11.53
C TRP A 765 -19.09 -0.92 11.78
N THR A 766 -19.78 -1.39 10.75
CA THR A 766 -21.11 -2.00 10.85
C THR A 766 -21.10 -3.22 11.78
N ALA A 767 -20.13 -4.12 11.64
CA ALA A 767 -19.98 -5.30 12.47
C ALA A 767 -19.84 -4.93 13.94
N THR A 768 -19.15 -3.82 14.25
CA THR A 768 -18.95 -3.32 15.62
C THR A 768 -20.26 -2.86 16.28
N LEU A 769 -21.33 -2.65 15.53
CA LEU A 769 -22.68 -2.41 16.09
C LEU A 769 -23.34 -3.69 16.65
N SER A 770 -22.75 -4.86 16.38
CA SER A 770 -23.28 -6.16 16.83
C SER A 770 -23.44 -6.24 18.35
N PRO A 771 -24.45 -6.97 18.85
CA PRO A 771 -24.72 -7.08 20.28
C PRO A 771 -23.73 -8.00 21.02
N ASN A 772 -22.99 -8.84 20.29
CA ASN A 772 -22.02 -9.78 20.85
C ASN A 772 -20.98 -10.20 19.78
N GLN A 773 -19.91 -10.85 20.24
CA GLN A 773 -18.81 -11.30 19.39
C GLN A 773 -19.25 -12.31 18.33
N SER A 774 -20.15 -13.24 18.65
CA SER A 774 -20.61 -14.24 17.67
C SER A 774 -21.32 -13.59 16.48
N THR A 775 -22.11 -12.54 16.70
CA THR A 775 -22.73 -11.76 15.62
C THR A 775 -21.69 -10.92 14.86
N PHE A 776 -20.72 -10.32 15.55
CA PHE A 776 -19.61 -9.60 14.91
C PHE A 776 -18.84 -10.51 13.94
N GLU A 777 -18.44 -11.71 14.39
CA GLU A 777 -17.66 -12.67 13.60
C GLU A 777 -18.38 -13.12 12.32
N LYS A 778 -19.72 -13.10 12.29
CA LYS A 778 -20.49 -13.39 11.06
C LYS A 778 -20.18 -12.41 9.93
N PHE A 779 -19.87 -11.16 10.24
CA PHE A 779 -19.47 -10.15 9.24
C PHE A 779 -17.98 -10.20 8.91
N ILE A 780 -17.15 -10.66 9.84
CA ILE A 780 -15.69 -10.73 9.64
C ILE A 780 -15.29 -11.88 8.74
N LYS A 781 -15.91 -13.05 8.94
CA LYS A 781 -15.53 -14.28 8.25
C LYS A 781 -15.56 -14.16 6.71
N PRO A 782 -16.54 -13.48 6.09
CA PRO A 782 -16.52 -13.22 4.65
C PRO A 782 -15.36 -12.33 4.18
N ILE A 783 -15.00 -11.28 4.95
CA ILE A 783 -13.86 -10.40 4.63
C ILE A 783 -12.55 -11.19 4.67
N HIS A 784 -12.37 -12.01 5.72
CA HIS A 784 -11.21 -12.89 5.86
C HIS A 784 -11.12 -13.85 4.68
N SER A 785 -12.24 -14.49 4.33
CA SER A 785 -12.33 -15.39 3.18
C SER A 785 -11.94 -14.69 1.87
N PHE A 786 -12.38 -13.45 1.64
CA PHE A 786 -11.98 -12.68 0.47
C PHE A 786 -10.47 -12.45 0.41
N MET A 787 -9.86 -12.00 1.52
CA MET A 787 -8.42 -11.74 1.58
C MET A 787 -7.62 -13.03 1.36
N ASP A 788 -8.11 -14.17 1.86
CA ASP A 788 -7.49 -15.47 1.67
C ASP A 788 -7.53 -15.93 0.21
N VAL A 789 -8.68 -15.80 -0.48
CA VAL A 789 -8.87 -16.45 -1.79
C VAL A 789 -8.88 -15.51 -3.00
N THR A 790 -8.77 -14.20 -2.81
CA THR A 790 -8.82 -13.22 -3.91
C THR A 790 -7.74 -13.49 -4.97
N THR A 791 -8.06 -13.17 -6.23
CA THR A 791 -7.20 -13.46 -7.38
C THR A 791 -6.40 -12.26 -7.88
N ASP A 792 -6.67 -11.04 -7.38
CA ASP A 792 -6.03 -9.84 -7.91
C ASP A 792 -4.60 -9.61 -7.39
N ARG A 793 -4.24 -10.30 -6.30
CA ARG A 793 -2.89 -10.31 -5.72
C ARG A 793 -2.28 -8.90 -5.55
N VAL A 794 -2.99 -8.04 -4.83
CA VAL A 794 -2.58 -6.66 -4.49
C VAL A 794 -2.56 -6.46 -2.97
N PRO A 795 -1.94 -5.39 -2.43
CA PRO A 795 -2.13 -5.04 -1.02
C PRO A 795 -3.63 -4.86 -0.74
N MET A 796 -4.05 -5.02 0.53
CA MET A 796 -5.46 -5.12 0.90
C MET A 796 -6.30 -4.08 0.16
N SER A 797 -7.21 -4.60 -0.66
CA SER A 797 -8.20 -3.79 -1.34
C SER A 797 -9.33 -3.55 -0.38
N ASP A 798 -9.67 -2.28 -0.19
CA ASP A 798 -10.82 -1.94 0.62
C ASP A 798 -12.11 -1.89 -0.21
N TRP A 799 -12.06 -1.82 -1.55
CA TRP A 799 -13.23 -1.80 -2.45
C TRP A 799 -13.26 -3.00 -3.40
N TYR A 800 -14.16 -3.94 -3.10
CA TYR A 800 -14.24 -5.23 -3.79
C TYR A 800 -15.68 -5.76 -3.92
N ASN A 801 -15.87 -6.73 -4.81
CA ASN A 801 -17.15 -7.39 -5.02
C ASN A 801 -17.43 -8.40 -3.90
N THR A 802 -18.61 -8.35 -3.29
CA THR A 802 -18.97 -9.28 -2.21
C THR A 802 -19.44 -10.65 -2.71
N ASP A 803 -19.66 -10.80 -4.02
CA ASP A 803 -20.12 -12.04 -4.66
C ASP A 803 -19.08 -12.63 -5.63
N SER A 804 -17.85 -12.10 -5.65
CA SER A 804 -16.75 -12.68 -6.43
C SER A 804 -15.38 -12.42 -5.81
N LYS A 805 -14.37 -13.16 -6.28
CA LYS A 805 -12.97 -13.08 -5.81
C LYS A 805 -12.19 -11.90 -6.39
N LYS A 806 -12.90 -10.82 -6.76
CA LYS A 806 -12.39 -9.69 -7.54
C LYS A 806 -12.59 -8.38 -6.81
N LYS A 807 -11.52 -7.60 -6.71
CA LYS A 807 -11.56 -6.17 -6.37
C LYS A 807 -12.31 -5.40 -7.44
N VAL A 808 -12.78 -4.21 -7.07
CA VAL A 808 -13.34 -3.25 -8.03
C VAL A 808 -12.26 -2.27 -8.46
N GLY A 809 -11.64 -1.58 -7.49
CA GLY A 809 -10.68 -0.52 -7.78
C GLY A 809 -9.55 -0.46 -6.76
N PHE A 810 -9.84 0.11 -5.59
CA PHE A 810 -8.85 0.58 -4.62
C PHE A 810 -7.88 -0.49 -4.11
N GLN A 811 -6.66 -0.07 -3.77
CA GLN A 811 -5.66 -0.90 -3.12
C GLN A 811 -4.68 -0.04 -2.33
N ALA A 812 -4.08 -0.61 -1.28
CA ALA A 812 -3.02 0.04 -0.49
C ALA A 812 -3.40 1.37 0.17
N ARG A 813 -4.69 1.62 0.37
CA ARG A 813 -5.19 2.81 1.07
C ARG A 813 -5.02 2.69 2.58
N SER A 814 -4.93 3.84 3.25
CA SER A 814 -4.84 3.92 4.71
C SER A 814 -6.12 3.51 5.43
N VAL A 815 -7.25 3.50 4.72
CA VAL A 815 -8.59 3.25 5.27
C VAL A 815 -8.73 1.90 5.99
N VAL A 816 -7.83 0.93 5.72
CA VAL A 816 -7.74 -0.34 6.47
C VAL A 816 -7.37 -0.15 7.94
N GLY A 817 -6.86 1.03 8.35
CA GLY A 817 -6.79 1.44 9.76
C GLY A 817 -8.14 1.39 10.48
N GLY A 818 -9.25 1.41 9.72
CA GLY A 818 -10.62 1.26 10.22
C GLY A 818 -10.93 -0.10 10.82
N TYR A 819 -10.13 -1.12 10.52
CA TYR A 819 -10.30 -2.46 11.08
C TYR A 819 -10.11 -2.46 12.60
N TYR A 820 -9.37 -1.49 13.14
CA TYR A 820 -9.07 -1.37 14.56
C TYR A 820 -10.23 -0.82 15.41
N ILE A 821 -11.36 -0.45 14.78
CA ILE A 821 -12.52 0.15 15.46
C ILE A 821 -13.07 -0.74 16.59
N LYS A 822 -13.03 -2.07 16.44
CA LYS A 822 -13.51 -3.01 17.47
C LYS A 822 -12.58 -3.05 18.68
N MET A 823 -11.26 -3.07 18.49
CA MET A 823 -10.30 -2.93 19.60
C MET A 823 -10.39 -1.54 20.26
N LEU A 824 -10.63 -0.49 19.47
CA LEU A 824 -10.84 0.86 19.99
C LEU A 824 -12.09 0.93 20.88
N GLU A 825 -13.19 0.30 20.48
CA GLU A 825 -14.40 0.17 21.29
C GLU A 825 -14.09 -0.45 22.66
N ASP A 826 -13.37 -1.57 22.66
CA ASP A 826 -13.02 -2.26 23.90
C ASP A 826 -12.17 -1.35 24.80
N LYS A 827 -11.15 -0.67 24.26
CA LYS A 827 -10.33 0.30 24.99
C LYS A 827 -11.14 1.47 25.56
N PHE A 828 -12.12 1.98 24.82
CA PHE A 828 -12.99 3.08 25.29
C PHE A 828 -14.00 2.65 26.37
N ASN A 829 -14.24 1.34 26.50
CA ASN A 829 -15.11 0.74 27.50
C ASN A 829 -14.38 0.27 28.76
N GLU A 830 -13.06 0.11 28.72
CA GLU A 830 -12.26 -0.13 29.93
C GLU A 830 -12.48 1.02 30.94
N LYS A 831 -12.88 0.67 32.16
CA LYS A 831 -13.01 1.65 33.25
C LYS A 831 -11.59 2.11 33.62
N LYS A 832 -11.28 3.39 33.38
CA LYS A 832 -10.07 4.03 33.88
C LYS A 832 -10.12 4.17 35.41
#